data_AF-A0A5P0YLD9-F1
#
_entry.id   AF-A0A5P0YLD9-F1
#
_cell.length_a   1.000
_cell.length_b   1.000
_cell.length_c   1.000
_cell.angle_alpha   90.00
_cell.angle_beta   90.00
_cell.angle_gamma   90.00
#
_symmetry.space_group_name_H-M   'P 1'
#
loop_
_entity.id
_entity.type
_entity.pdbx_description
1 polymer ?
#
loop_
_entity_poly.entity_id
_entity_poly.type
_entity_poly.pdbx_seq_one_letter_code
_entity_poly.pdbx_strand_id
1 'polypeptide(L)'
;MAQQPLLRDVIDIKESISTSDFVLSLAEATTPEGAGRALRDYVVTERLLENFDEALALIKSALDGHRSKAAYLHGSFGSGKSHFMAVLYALLSGDPAARARTEFDPVLTKHEWLSTDGKKFLLVPYHMLGAKALEQRVLGGYVTHVKKLHPEAPTPQVYRTDSLFADISAMRAHMGDEAVIRGLGSGEDEEGEEDEWGEGFSWTPQLLDTALAAEENHEAGTPLDLRNPSTPAELRAKLVNDASTNLLPGFTKNAVEDEHGFISLDAGLSVIAEHAKSLGYDGLILFMDELILWLATLIHDQKFVAREASKITNFVEGGDARRAIPVVSFIARQRDLRELVGDEVSGAAESSIQDTLNLASGRFDKITLEDRNLPQIAHARILKPKDEDAAKLVDSAFEHTKRVGPQVWDTLLGSEKGTTGADAESFRLTYPFSPAFMDTLVHISSALQRSRTGLKLMGQLLADHRNEIRLGQLVPVGDLYPVIAEGGDKPFTDSLKVVFEAADKLYKTKLRPYLLSSNDITEDDVEQYRNRPESLTDPQRAHRCRSFVGDNRLVCTLLLSALAPSVPALSELTIRRLGALNHGSVLAPIPGAEVGIIKNKVAEWAARFPEIKETGTTANPGVRLELSGVDLDSVIANAQVNDNPGNRGALARRLLSEELGVEHGRLSEQIGFTWRGTARTAEIVFGNVADEDEVPDHDLMPHEEGRWRIVIDLPFDEGEWGPVEDVNRIQRLRERQQGERSLTVAWLPAHLSAQRFGDFRRLVVIDKALADEHRFDTQYAAHLNADNRSRAKGLLETQREALLKQVKSAFKQAYGLAQKQASDVVPDFDDHLVALPDVDGLTLSFGQSLHDGIRHIAGKLLAHQYPA
;
A
#
# COMPACT_ATOMS: atom_id res chain seq x y z
N MET A 1 -24.28 -14.46 28.56
CA MET A 1 -22.86 -14.87 28.52
C MET A 1 -22.04 -13.73 29.09
N ALA A 2 -21.10 -14.00 30.01
CA ALA A 2 -20.20 -12.96 30.52
C ALA A 2 -19.44 -12.32 29.34
N GLN A 3 -19.34 -11.00 29.34
CA GLN A 3 -18.65 -10.26 28.29
C GLN A 3 -17.17 -10.64 28.29
N GLN A 4 -16.63 -11.09 27.15
CA GLN A 4 -15.22 -11.47 27.08
C GLN A 4 -14.30 -10.28 27.39
N PRO A 5 -13.15 -10.50 28.06
CA PRO A 5 -12.21 -9.44 28.41
C PRO A 5 -11.65 -8.75 27.16
N LEU A 6 -11.12 -7.54 27.34
CA LEU A 6 -10.42 -6.85 26.24
C LEU A 6 -9.10 -7.54 25.97
N LEU A 7 -8.64 -7.49 24.72
CA LEU A 7 -7.37 -8.11 24.35
C LEU A 7 -6.18 -7.51 25.12
N ARG A 8 -6.21 -6.19 25.39
CA ARG A 8 -5.22 -5.47 26.22
C ARG A 8 -5.11 -5.98 27.66
N ASP A 9 -6.13 -6.68 28.16
CA ASP A 9 -6.11 -7.23 29.52
C ASP A 9 -5.29 -8.53 29.55
N VAL A 10 -5.22 -9.24 28.42
CA VAL A 10 -4.61 -10.58 28.26
C VAL A 10 -3.20 -10.54 27.68
N ILE A 11 -2.94 -9.64 26.72
CA ILE A 11 -1.60 -9.40 26.12
C ILE A 11 -1.12 -7.97 26.41
N ASP A 12 0.19 -7.74 26.41
CA ASP A 12 0.75 -6.40 26.66
C ASP A 12 0.69 -5.54 25.39
N ILE A 13 -0.28 -4.61 25.35
CA ILE A 13 -0.48 -3.68 24.25
C ILE A 13 -0.08 -2.26 24.69
N LYS A 14 0.99 -1.75 24.07
CA LYS A 14 1.47 -0.37 24.24
C LYS A 14 0.41 0.65 23.83
N GLU A 15 0.41 1.82 24.46
CA GLU A 15 -0.52 2.92 24.13
C GLU A 15 -0.13 3.65 22.84
N SER A 16 1.17 3.69 22.51
CA SER A 16 1.68 4.23 21.26
C SER A 16 2.94 3.49 20.82
N ILE A 17 3.19 3.48 19.51
CA ILE A 17 4.32 2.80 18.89
C ILE A 17 5.28 3.81 18.26
N SER A 18 6.56 3.74 18.62
CA SER A 18 7.61 4.55 18.00
C SER A 18 8.40 3.76 16.95
N THR A 19 9.02 4.45 15.99
CA THR A 19 9.92 3.81 14.99
C THR A 19 11.13 3.17 15.67
N SER A 20 11.65 3.79 16.74
CA SER A 20 12.78 3.29 17.53
C SER A 20 12.51 1.97 18.24
N ASP A 21 11.25 1.59 18.48
CA ASP A 21 10.90 0.31 19.11
C ASP A 21 11.21 -0.91 18.21
N PHE A 22 11.33 -0.71 16.90
CA PHE A 22 11.43 -1.80 15.92
C PHE A 22 12.62 -1.69 14.96
N VAL A 23 13.33 -0.55 14.93
CA VAL A 23 14.50 -0.34 14.07
C VAL A 23 15.76 -0.30 14.95
N LEU A 24 16.60 -1.32 14.81
CA LEU A 24 17.91 -1.40 15.45
C LEU A 24 18.98 -0.88 14.50
N SER A 25 19.72 0.15 14.90
CA SER A 25 20.94 0.57 14.18
C SER A 25 22.07 -0.39 14.48
N LEU A 26 22.72 -0.94 13.43
CA LEU A 26 23.85 -1.85 13.60
C LEU A 26 25.00 -1.21 14.41
N ALA A 27 25.21 0.11 14.27
CA ALA A 27 26.25 0.83 15.00
C ALA A 27 25.97 0.92 16.52
N GLU A 28 24.69 1.02 16.91
CA GLU A 28 24.30 0.99 18.33
C GLU A 28 24.46 -0.44 18.89
N ALA A 29 24.17 -1.44 18.06
CA ALA A 29 24.21 -2.85 18.43
C ALA A 29 25.62 -3.44 18.60
N THR A 30 26.67 -2.75 18.13
CA THR A 30 28.08 -3.18 18.31
C THR A 30 28.69 -2.78 19.66
N THR A 31 27.94 -2.04 20.50
CA THR A 31 28.33 -1.78 21.90
C THR A 31 27.89 -2.95 22.81
N PRO A 32 28.58 -3.23 23.93
CA PRO A 32 28.14 -4.30 24.85
C PRO A 32 26.69 -4.15 25.34
N GLU A 33 26.26 -2.91 25.61
CA GLU A 33 24.89 -2.61 26.03
C GLU A 33 23.87 -2.79 24.89
N GLY A 34 24.23 -2.36 23.67
CA GLY A 34 23.42 -2.53 22.48
C GLY A 34 23.30 -3.97 22.02
N ALA A 35 24.39 -4.75 22.12
CA ALA A 35 24.40 -6.19 21.84
C ALA A 35 23.49 -6.93 22.82
N GLY A 36 23.56 -6.61 24.11
CA GLY A 36 22.65 -7.17 25.12
C GLY A 36 21.18 -6.84 24.87
N ARG A 37 20.86 -5.61 24.40
CA ARG A 37 19.49 -5.24 24.00
C ARG A 37 19.05 -6.00 22.75
N ALA A 38 19.90 -6.04 21.71
CA ALA A 38 19.62 -6.77 20.50
C ALA A 38 19.35 -8.26 20.80
N LEU A 39 20.16 -8.90 21.64
CA LEU A 39 20.00 -10.31 22.00
C LEU A 39 18.71 -10.60 22.78
N ARG A 40 18.26 -9.68 23.66
CA ARG A 40 16.99 -9.84 24.39
C ARG A 40 15.78 -9.79 23.47
N ASP A 41 15.79 -8.88 22.50
CA ASP A 41 14.66 -8.65 21.60
C ASP A 41 14.68 -9.57 20.38
N TYR A 42 15.76 -10.35 20.19
CA TYR A 42 15.92 -11.26 19.06
C TYR A 42 15.25 -12.62 19.31
N VAL A 43 14.34 -12.99 18.42
CA VAL A 43 13.62 -14.26 18.46
C VAL A 43 14.34 -15.24 17.56
N VAL A 44 14.85 -16.32 18.15
CA VAL A 44 15.63 -17.35 17.44
C VAL A 44 14.66 -18.42 16.96
N THR A 45 14.45 -18.51 15.65
CA THR A 45 13.64 -19.55 15.00
C THR A 45 14.55 -20.66 14.46
N GLU A 46 14.03 -21.86 14.22
CA GLU A 46 14.83 -22.97 13.66
C GLU A 46 15.49 -22.60 12.33
N ARG A 47 14.78 -21.90 11.44
CA ARG A 47 15.34 -21.41 10.18
C ARG A 47 16.36 -20.29 10.35
N LEU A 48 16.21 -19.44 11.37
CA LEU A 48 17.25 -18.46 11.67
C LEU A 48 18.52 -19.17 12.16
N LEU A 49 18.40 -20.28 12.91
CA LEU A 49 19.55 -21.12 13.27
C LEU A 49 20.23 -21.71 12.03
N GLU A 50 19.48 -22.18 11.04
CA GLU A 50 20.04 -22.61 9.74
C GLU A 50 20.78 -21.46 9.03
N ASN A 51 20.22 -20.24 9.02
CA ASN A 51 20.89 -19.07 8.45
C ASN A 51 22.19 -18.71 9.20
N PHE A 52 22.24 -18.87 10.53
CA PHE A 52 23.48 -18.70 11.30
C PHE A 52 24.49 -19.81 11.03
N ASP A 53 24.05 -21.05 10.87
CA ASP A 53 24.89 -22.18 10.45
C ASP A 53 25.52 -21.91 9.07
N GLU A 54 24.75 -21.43 8.10
CA GLU A 54 25.27 -21.01 6.79
C GLU A 54 26.31 -19.89 6.90
N ALA A 55 26.03 -18.85 7.70
CA ALA A 55 26.94 -17.74 7.90
C ALA A 55 28.26 -18.17 8.58
N LEU A 56 28.19 -19.02 9.59
CA LEU A 56 29.36 -19.55 10.30
C LEU A 56 30.14 -20.55 9.44
N ALA A 57 29.46 -21.38 8.64
CA ALA A 57 30.08 -22.27 7.66
C ALA A 57 30.82 -21.49 6.56
N LEU A 58 30.26 -20.35 6.11
CA LEU A 58 30.92 -19.44 5.18
C LEU A 58 32.24 -18.93 5.74
N ILE A 59 32.23 -18.45 6.99
CA ILE A 59 33.42 -17.95 7.69
C ILE A 59 34.45 -19.06 7.86
N LYS A 60 34.03 -20.26 8.30
CA LYS A 60 34.92 -21.41 8.43
C LYS A 60 35.58 -21.77 7.10
N SER A 61 34.81 -21.82 6.02
CA SER A 61 35.33 -22.14 4.69
C SER A 61 36.31 -21.07 4.17
N ALA A 62 36.10 -19.79 4.52
CA ALA A 62 37.03 -18.71 4.19
C ALA A 62 38.37 -18.86 4.93
N LEU A 63 38.33 -19.27 6.21
CA LEU A 63 39.52 -19.55 7.03
C LEU A 63 40.29 -20.76 6.50
N ASP A 64 39.63 -21.90 6.31
CA ASP A 64 40.27 -23.12 5.83
C ASP A 64 40.88 -22.91 4.44
N GLY A 65 40.14 -22.23 3.56
CA GLY A 65 40.55 -21.96 2.19
C GLY A 65 41.53 -20.80 2.02
N HIS A 66 41.77 -19.99 3.06
CA HIS A 66 42.54 -18.74 3.00
C HIS A 66 42.09 -17.83 1.84
N ARG A 67 40.78 -17.72 1.64
CA ARG A 67 40.16 -16.95 0.56
C ARG A 67 39.06 -16.07 1.10
N SER A 68 38.96 -14.86 0.57
CA SER A 68 37.85 -13.95 0.86
C SER A 68 36.55 -14.51 0.31
N LYS A 69 35.45 -14.23 1.01
CA LYS A 69 34.10 -14.63 0.60
C LYS A 69 33.13 -13.49 0.89
N ALA A 70 32.01 -13.48 0.19
CA ALA A 70 30.95 -12.54 0.50
C ALA A 70 29.58 -13.18 0.31
N ALA A 71 28.64 -12.79 1.16
CA ALA A 71 27.27 -13.25 1.11
C ALA A 71 26.27 -12.09 1.14
N TYR A 72 25.24 -12.20 0.30
CA TYR A 72 24.07 -11.33 0.40
C TYR A 72 23.13 -11.85 1.48
N LEU A 73 22.83 -11.00 2.46
CA LEU A 73 21.71 -11.17 3.37
C LEU A 73 20.46 -10.65 2.66
N HIS A 74 19.68 -11.55 2.09
CA HIS A 74 18.51 -11.22 1.29
C HIS A 74 17.22 -11.36 2.10
N GLY A 75 16.36 -10.34 2.09
CA GLY A 75 15.04 -10.39 2.73
C GLY A 75 14.31 -9.06 2.66
N SER A 76 13.01 -9.02 2.94
CA SER A 76 12.17 -7.81 2.87
C SER A 76 12.62 -6.68 3.82
N PHE A 77 12.05 -5.48 3.69
CA PHE A 77 12.22 -4.45 4.72
C PHE A 77 11.63 -4.94 6.05
N GLY A 78 12.43 -4.92 7.12
CA GLY A 78 11.99 -5.40 8.43
C GLY A 78 12.15 -6.91 8.67
N SER A 79 12.65 -7.69 7.68
CA SER A 79 13.07 -9.10 7.87
C SER A 79 14.17 -9.32 8.91
N GLY A 80 14.72 -8.25 9.50
CA GLY A 80 15.68 -8.33 10.59
C GLY A 80 17.14 -8.43 10.15
N LYS A 81 17.52 -8.08 8.91
CA LYS A 81 18.93 -8.13 8.41
C LYS A 81 19.95 -7.48 9.36
N SER A 82 19.72 -6.23 9.77
CA SER A 82 20.64 -5.53 10.68
C SER A 82 20.67 -6.17 12.07
N HIS A 83 19.56 -6.73 12.52
CA HIS A 83 19.45 -7.48 13.77
C HIS A 83 20.19 -8.83 13.70
N PHE A 84 20.08 -9.55 12.57
CA PHE A 84 20.84 -10.77 12.29
C PHE A 84 22.36 -10.49 12.31
N MET A 85 22.80 -9.41 11.65
CA MET A 85 24.21 -8.99 11.68
C MET A 85 24.69 -8.65 13.10
N ALA A 86 23.86 -7.98 13.91
CA ALA A 86 24.19 -7.67 15.30
C ALA A 86 24.33 -8.93 16.17
N VAL A 87 23.46 -9.92 15.98
CA VAL A 87 23.54 -11.20 16.71
C VAL A 87 24.75 -12.02 16.24
N LEU A 88 25.01 -12.07 14.93
CA LEU A 88 26.20 -12.72 14.39
C LEU A 88 27.48 -12.04 14.91
N TYR A 89 27.50 -10.71 15.00
CA TYR A 89 28.58 -9.95 15.63
C TYR A 89 28.81 -10.38 17.10
N ALA A 90 27.75 -10.49 17.89
CA ALA A 90 27.83 -10.91 19.29
C ALA A 90 28.33 -12.36 19.44
N LEU A 91 27.87 -13.28 18.59
CA LEU A 91 28.34 -14.67 18.55
C LEU A 91 29.84 -14.75 18.23
N LEU A 92 30.31 -14.00 17.24
CA LEU A 92 31.72 -13.98 16.81
C LEU A 92 32.64 -13.26 17.80
N SER A 93 32.13 -12.27 18.52
CA SER A 93 32.85 -11.59 19.61
C SER A 93 32.97 -12.45 20.87
N GLY A 94 32.24 -13.56 20.95
CA GLY A 94 32.20 -14.43 22.13
C GLY A 94 31.49 -13.79 23.32
N ASP A 95 30.50 -12.92 23.07
CA ASP A 95 29.74 -12.23 24.11
C ASP A 95 29.10 -13.24 25.10
N PRO A 96 29.32 -13.10 26.42
CA PRO A 96 28.74 -13.99 27.42
C PRO A 96 27.21 -14.07 27.36
N ALA A 97 26.53 -12.97 27.02
CA ALA A 97 25.07 -12.93 26.90
C ALA A 97 24.57 -13.71 25.68
N ALA A 98 25.34 -13.72 24.58
CA ALA A 98 25.01 -14.53 23.40
C ALA A 98 25.22 -16.02 23.69
N ARG A 99 26.30 -16.37 24.41
CA ARG A 99 26.61 -17.76 24.80
C ARG A 99 25.69 -18.32 25.87
N ALA A 100 25.08 -17.48 26.70
CA ALA A 100 24.13 -17.91 27.73
C ALA A 100 22.77 -18.35 27.16
N ARG A 101 22.49 -18.04 25.88
CA ARG A 101 21.26 -18.42 25.19
C ARG A 101 21.36 -19.85 24.65
N THR A 102 20.69 -20.77 25.34
CA THR A 102 20.68 -22.20 25.00
C THR A 102 20.09 -22.49 23.62
N GLU A 103 19.31 -21.56 23.05
CA GLU A 103 18.77 -21.72 21.71
C GLU A 103 19.86 -21.80 20.62
N PHE A 104 21.05 -21.22 20.85
CA PHE A 104 22.18 -21.30 19.93
C PHE A 104 23.04 -22.56 20.12
N ASP A 105 22.80 -23.37 21.17
CA ASP A 105 23.60 -24.55 21.49
C ASP A 105 23.78 -25.52 20.30
N PRO A 106 22.75 -25.83 19.48
CA PRO A 106 22.92 -26.72 18.33
C PRO A 106 23.93 -26.19 17.29
N VAL A 107 23.87 -24.88 17.02
CA VAL A 107 24.75 -24.20 16.05
C VAL A 107 26.16 -24.06 16.62
N LEU A 108 26.27 -23.66 17.89
CA LEU A 108 27.56 -23.52 18.58
C LEU A 108 28.28 -24.86 18.75
N THR A 109 27.55 -25.96 18.98
CA THR A 109 28.11 -27.31 19.06
C THR A 109 28.65 -27.75 17.70
N LYS A 110 27.91 -27.50 16.61
CA LYS A 110 28.38 -27.79 15.25
C LYS A 110 29.59 -26.94 14.85
N HIS A 111 29.69 -25.73 15.40
CA HIS A 111 30.79 -24.80 15.18
C HIS A 111 31.70 -24.65 16.40
N GLU A 112 32.05 -25.76 17.07
CA GLU A 112 32.92 -25.77 18.27
C GLU A 112 34.28 -25.07 18.05
N TRP A 113 34.75 -25.06 16.79
CA TRP A 113 35.96 -24.37 16.32
C TRP A 113 36.02 -22.89 16.74
N LEU A 114 34.87 -22.22 16.89
CA LEU A 114 34.80 -20.84 17.39
C LEU A 114 35.34 -20.70 18.82
N SER A 115 35.26 -21.75 19.63
CA SER A 115 35.71 -21.76 21.03
C SER A 115 37.02 -22.52 21.21
N THR A 116 37.27 -23.58 20.44
CA THR A 116 38.46 -24.44 20.59
C THR A 116 39.70 -23.88 19.91
N ASP A 117 39.55 -23.22 18.77
CA ASP A 117 40.69 -22.89 17.91
C ASP A 117 41.32 -21.54 18.26
N GLY A 118 40.73 -20.81 19.23
CA GLY A 118 41.25 -19.54 19.74
C GLY A 118 41.32 -18.40 18.71
N LYS A 119 40.59 -18.54 17.59
CA LYS A 119 40.62 -17.59 16.46
C LYS A 119 40.02 -16.25 16.84
N LYS A 120 40.69 -15.16 16.45
CA LYS A 120 40.24 -13.79 16.71
C LYS A 120 39.78 -13.10 15.44
N PHE A 121 38.58 -12.52 15.47
CA PHE A 121 38.01 -11.79 14.34
C PHE A 121 37.99 -10.29 14.61
N LEU A 122 38.38 -9.50 13.61
CA LEU A 122 38.10 -8.06 13.61
C LEU A 122 36.75 -7.85 12.92
N LEU A 123 35.77 -7.36 13.68
CA LEU A 123 34.38 -7.21 13.24
C LEU A 123 34.09 -5.73 12.97
N VAL A 124 33.87 -5.35 11.71
CA VAL A 124 33.72 -3.94 11.33
C VAL A 124 32.31 -3.66 10.80
N PRO A 125 31.49 -2.88 11.54
CA PRO A 125 30.16 -2.47 11.08
C PRO A 125 30.24 -1.24 10.17
N TYR A 126 29.57 -1.31 9.01
CA TYR A 126 29.43 -0.21 8.07
C TYR A 126 27.95 0.14 7.83
N HIS A 127 27.71 1.44 7.71
CA HIS A 127 26.42 2.01 7.34
C HIS A 127 26.64 2.85 6.07
N MET A 128 26.13 2.43 4.92
CA MET A 128 26.58 2.99 3.64
C MET A 128 25.87 4.29 3.22
N LEU A 129 24.74 4.66 3.83
CA LEU A 129 24.07 5.92 3.48
C LEU A 129 24.98 7.14 3.69
N GLY A 130 24.92 8.06 2.71
CA GLY A 130 25.72 9.30 2.71
C GLY A 130 27.20 9.12 2.34
N ALA A 131 27.64 7.90 1.98
CA ALA A 131 28.99 7.70 1.47
C ALA A 131 29.20 8.41 0.12
N LYS A 132 30.37 9.01 -0.10
CA LYS A 132 30.73 9.58 -1.41
C LYS A 132 31.33 8.53 -2.35
N ALA A 133 31.96 7.49 -1.81
CA ALA A 133 32.51 6.35 -2.55
C ALA A 133 32.70 5.13 -1.65
N LEU A 134 32.81 3.94 -2.25
CA LEU A 134 33.09 2.69 -1.54
C LEU A 134 34.41 2.73 -0.78
N GLU A 135 35.49 3.21 -1.39
CA GLU A 135 36.82 3.27 -0.79
C GLU A 135 36.82 4.12 0.48
N GLN A 136 36.24 5.31 0.41
CA GLN A 136 36.12 6.22 1.55
C GLN A 136 35.41 5.54 2.73
N ARG A 137 34.30 4.86 2.46
CA ARG A 137 33.48 4.29 3.51
C ARG A 137 34.08 3.03 4.12
N VAL A 138 34.64 2.15 3.29
CA VAL A 138 35.21 0.88 3.72
C VAL A 138 36.57 1.09 4.38
N LEU A 139 37.50 1.75 3.69
CA LEU A 139 38.88 1.93 4.16
C LEU A 139 38.93 2.98 5.28
N GLY A 140 38.30 4.14 5.08
CA GLY A 140 38.21 5.18 6.13
C GLY A 140 37.41 4.71 7.35
N GLY A 141 36.35 3.93 7.14
CA GLY A 141 35.59 3.32 8.23
C GLY A 141 36.39 2.29 9.03
N TYR A 142 37.24 1.50 8.35
CA TYR A 142 38.18 0.58 9.01
C TYR A 142 39.16 1.34 9.91
N VAL A 143 39.82 2.40 9.39
CA VAL A 143 40.76 3.22 10.17
C VAL A 143 40.09 3.79 11.42
N THR A 144 38.90 4.37 11.25
CA THR A 144 38.11 4.94 12.35
C THR A 144 37.75 3.89 13.40
N HIS A 145 37.39 2.68 12.96
CA HIS A 145 37.02 1.59 13.85
C HIS A 145 38.22 1.02 14.61
N VAL A 146 39.35 0.83 13.94
CA VAL A 146 40.56 0.33 14.59
C VAL A 146 41.13 1.34 15.58
N LYS A 147 41.13 2.65 15.27
CA LYS A 147 41.53 3.69 16.25
C LYS A 147 40.71 3.63 17.54
N LYS A 148 39.43 3.25 17.47
CA LYS A 148 38.58 3.09 18.66
C LYS A 148 38.93 1.85 19.48
N LEU A 149 39.29 0.75 18.83
CA LEU A 149 39.63 -0.52 19.49
C LEU A 149 41.09 -0.58 19.96
N HIS A 150 41.99 0.01 19.19
CA HIS A 150 43.45 0.02 19.36
C HIS A 150 43.98 1.44 19.13
N PRO A 151 43.86 2.35 20.12
CA PRO A 151 44.31 3.74 19.97
C PRO A 151 45.80 3.90 19.64
N GLU A 152 46.62 2.96 20.10
CA GLU A 152 48.08 2.97 19.93
C GLU A 152 48.56 2.20 18.67
N ALA A 153 47.64 1.67 17.86
CA ALA A 153 48.00 0.95 16.64
C ALA A 153 48.43 1.93 15.53
N PRO A 154 49.44 1.58 14.71
CA PRO A 154 49.81 2.39 13.55
C PRO A 154 48.63 2.47 12.57
N THR A 155 48.49 3.60 11.88
CA THR A 155 47.44 3.73 10.86
C THR A 155 47.80 2.92 9.61
N PRO A 156 46.87 2.14 9.04
CA PRO A 156 47.12 1.41 7.79
C PRO A 156 47.26 2.39 6.62
N GLN A 157 48.16 2.09 5.69
CA GLN A 157 48.46 2.93 4.52
C GLN A 157 47.39 2.79 3.42
N VAL A 158 46.20 3.30 3.69
CA VAL A 158 45.05 3.24 2.77
C VAL A 158 44.87 4.54 1.97
N TYR A 159 45.62 5.58 2.29
CA TYR A 159 45.57 6.88 1.65
C TYR A 159 46.61 6.99 0.54
N ARG A 160 46.27 7.62 -0.59
CA ARG A 160 47.26 7.85 -1.67
C ARG A 160 48.33 8.85 -1.24
N THR A 161 48.01 9.78 -0.35
CA THR A 161 48.95 10.69 0.32
C THR A 161 50.07 9.95 1.06
N ASP A 162 49.83 8.74 1.55
CA ASP A 162 50.86 7.95 2.22
C ASP A 162 51.89 7.39 1.23
N SER A 163 51.46 7.01 0.02
CA SER A 163 52.39 6.60 -1.05
C SER A 163 53.25 7.77 -1.54
N LEU A 164 52.65 8.96 -1.65
CA LEU A 164 53.36 10.21 -1.93
C LEU A 164 54.43 10.48 -0.85
N PHE A 165 54.12 10.23 0.41
CA PHE A 165 55.04 10.47 1.53
C PHE A 165 56.16 9.43 1.62
N ALA A 166 55.89 8.17 1.23
CA ALA A 166 56.91 7.15 1.08
C ALA A 166 57.90 7.51 -0.04
N ASP A 167 57.41 8.01 -1.17
CA ASP A 167 58.24 8.47 -2.29
C ASP A 167 59.08 9.69 -1.89
N ILE A 168 58.49 10.65 -1.18
CA ILE A 168 59.22 11.80 -0.61
C ILE A 168 60.29 11.34 0.37
N SER A 169 59.99 10.37 1.24
CA SER A 169 60.97 9.82 2.20
C SER A 169 62.11 9.07 1.48
N ALA A 170 61.81 8.31 0.43
CA ALA A 170 62.80 7.65 -0.40
C ALA A 170 63.69 8.66 -1.15
N MET A 171 63.09 9.73 -1.69
CA MET A 171 63.83 10.82 -2.34
C MET A 171 64.73 11.56 -1.35
N ARG A 172 64.27 11.83 -0.12
CA ARG A 172 65.11 12.39 0.95
C ARG A 172 66.31 11.50 1.25
N ALA A 173 66.11 10.18 1.31
CA ALA A 173 67.19 9.23 1.56
C ALA A 173 68.20 9.11 0.40
N HIS A 174 67.77 9.28 -0.86
CA HIS A 174 68.62 9.11 -2.04
C HIS A 174 69.29 10.40 -2.51
N MET A 175 68.60 11.54 -2.41
CA MET A 175 69.02 12.83 -2.98
C MET A 175 69.31 13.90 -1.93
N GLY A 176 68.99 13.64 -0.66
CA GLY A 176 69.19 14.57 0.46
C GLY A 176 68.07 15.59 0.64
N ASP A 177 67.91 16.11 1.85
CA ASP A 177 66.82 17.02 2.22
C ASP A 177 66.84 18.33 1.43
N GLU A 178 68.01 18.88 1.12
CA GLU A 178 68.13 20.13 0.34
C GLU A 178 67.57 20.00 -1.09
N ALA A 179 67.75 18.85 -1.73
CA ALA A 179 67.26 18.62 -3.08
C ALA A 179 65.73 18.49 -3.12
N VAL A 180 65.17 17.82 -2.11
CA VAL A 180 63.71 17.66 -1.96
C VAL A 180 63.05 18.99 -1.59
N ILE A 181 63.61 19.75 -0.65
CA ILE A 181 63.11 21.09 -0.27
C ILE A 181 63.09 22.02 -1.49
N ARG A 182 64.15 22.00 -2.31
CA ARG A 182 64.22 22.80 -3.54
C ARG A 182 63.17 22.39 -4.56
N GLY A 183 62.89 21.09 -4.70
CA GLY A 183 61.85 20.59 -5.60
C GLY A 183 60.42 20.80 -5.11
N LEU A 184 60.21 21.10 -3.82
CA LEU A 184 58.92 21.49 -3.26
C LEU A 184 58.61 22.98 -3.49
N GLY A 185 59.65 23.82 -3.59
CA GLY A 185 59.52 25.23 -3.98
C GLY A 185 59.14 25.40 -5.46
N SER A 186 58.49 26.51 -5.80
CA SER A 186 58.37 26.92 -7.20
C SER A 186 59.77 27.24 -7.73
N GLY A 187 60.19 26.58 -8.81
CA GLY A 187 61.51 26.78 -9.42
C GLY A 187 61.70 28.14 -10.13
N GLU A 188 61.25 29.24 -9.52
CA GLU A 188 61.38 30.61 -10.02
C GLU A 188 61.97 31.53 -8.95
N ASP A 189 63.10 31.14 -8.35
CA ASP A 189 63.98 32.06 -7.61
C ASP A 189 65.41 32.00 -8.18
N GLU A 190 65.52 32.01 -9.51
CA GLU A 190 66.73 32.50 -10.17
C GLU A 190 66.42 33.88 -10.77
N GLU A 191 66.93 34.90 -10.06
CA GLU A 191 67.08 36.31 -10.46
C GLU A 191 65.83 37.22 -10.41
N GLY A 192 65.59 37.84 -9.25
CA GLY A 192 65.09 39.23 -9.19
C GLY A 192 64.00 39.54 -8.16
N GLU A 193 64.34 40.49 -7.28
CA GLU A 193 63.48 41.26 -6.36
C GLU A 193 63.20 40.64 -4.97
N GLU A 194 63.89 41.22 -3.98
CA GLU A 194 63.56 41.15 -2.55
C GLU A 194 62.16 41.76 -2.32
N ASP A 195 61.12 40.94 -2.22
CA ASP A 195 59.84 41.38 -1.67
C ASP A 195 59.95 41.44 -0.13
N GLU A 196 60.27 42.65 0.36
CA GLU A 196 60.53 43.04 1.74
C GLU A 196 59.28 43.02 2.67
N TRP A 197 58.14 42.42 2.26
CA TRP A 197 56.90 42.43 3.07
C TRP A 197 56.12 41.12 3.05
N GLY A 198 56.59 40.16 3.84
CA GLY A 198 55.85 38.98 4.31
C GLY A 198 56.76 37.75 4.40
N GLU A 199 56.93 37.17 5.59
CA GLU A 199 57.64 35.88 5.74
C GLU A 199 56.94 34.81 4.88
N GLY A 200 57.47 34.55 3.68
CA GLY A 200 57.04 33.43 2.86
C GLY A 200 57.40 32.12 3.56
N PHE A 201 56.41 31.24 3.73
CA PHE A 201 56.65 29.91 4.29
C PHE A 201 57.71 29.16 3.47
N SER A 202 58.75 28.66 4.14
CA SER A 202 59.80 27.85 3.54
C SER A 202 59.91 26.49 4.22
N TRP A 203 60.10 25.43 3.42
CA TRP A 203 60.27 24.07 3.94
C TRP A 203 61.63 23.92 4.62
N THR A 204 61.61 23.41 5.85
CA THR A 204 62.82 22.97 6.58
C THR A 204 62.76 21.46 6.81
N PRO A 205 63.90 20.78 7.05
CA PRO A 205 63.91 19.36 7.40
C PRO A 205 62.98 19.01 8.56
N GLN A 206 62.91 19.88 9.58
CA GLN A 206 62.06 19.68 10.76
C GLN A 206 60.57 19.82 10.45
N LEU A 207 60.19 20.76 9.57
CA LEU A 207 58.81 20.92 9.11
C LEU A 207 58.39 19.75 8.20
N LEU A 208 59.32 19.23 7.38
CA LEU A 208 59.11 18.02 6.58
C LEU A 208 58.89 16.79 7.46
N ASP A 209 59.71 16.59 8.49
CA ASP A 209 59.53 15.49 9.45
C ASP A 209 58.17 15.59 10.15
N THR A 210 57.77 16.81 10.54
CA THR A 210 56.47 17.07 11.17
C THR A 210 55.31 16.80 10.22
N ALA A 211 55.42 17.19 8.94
CA ALA A 211 54.40 16.97 7.92
C ALA A 211 54.25 15.50 7.53
N LEU A 212 55.36 14.76 7.42
CA LEU A 212 55.38 13.33 7.10
C LEU A 212 54.85 12.47 8.26
N ALA A 213 55.08 12.89 9.51
CA ALA A 213 54.57 12.24 10.70
C ALA A 213 53.14 12.65 11.09
N ALA A 214 52.58 13.68 10.45
CA ALA A 214 51.25 14.18 10.75
C ALA A 214 50.15 13.22 10.27
N GLU A 215 49.13 13.02 11.12
CA GLU A 215 47.96 12.22 10.80
C GLU A 215 47.00 12.94 9.84
N GLU A 216 46.33 12.18 8.99
CA GLU A 216 45.25 12.70 8.13
C GLU A 216 43.97 12.89 8.94
N ASN A 217 43.42 14.11 8.92
CA ASN A 217 42.24 14.50 9.70
C ASN A 217 41.05 14.75 8.75
N HIS A 218 39.95 14.01 8.92
CA HIS A 218 38.78 14.04 8.02
C HIS A 218 37.52 14.67 8.62
N GLU A 219 37.61 15.41 9.72
CA GLU A 219 36.49 16.26 10.13
C GLU A 219 36.30 17.38 9.10
N ALA A 220 35.36 17.17 8.18
CA ALA A 220 34.98 18.17 7.20
C ALA A 220 34.40 19.39 7.92
N GLY A 221 35.14 20.50 7.94
CA GLY A 221 34.63 21.76 8.45
C GLY A 221 35.66 22.79 8.91
N THR A 222 36.92 22.43 9.10
CA THR A 222 37.97 23.38 9.49
C THR A 222 38.70 23.91 8.25
N PRO A 223 38.65 25.23 7.96
CA PRO A 223 39.48 25.82 6.91
C PRO A 223 40.95 25.66 7.29
N LEU A 224 41.74 25.01 6.43
CA LEU A 224 43.19 24.84 6.61
C LEU A 224 43.93 25.99 5.94
N ASP A 225 44.84 26.65 6.66
CA ASP A 225 45.70 27.68 6.09
C ASP A 225 46.90 27.04 5.36
N LEU A 226 46.92 27.11 4.04
CA LEU A 226 48.01 26.60 3.18
C LEU A 226 49.08 27.66 2.87
N ARG A 227 48.83 28.93 3.23
CA ARG A 227 49.78 30.02 3.03
C ARG A 227 50.77 30.07 4.18
N ASN A 228 50.28 29.96 5.41
CA ASN A 228 51.10 29.91 6.63
C ASN A 228 50.70 28.74 7.54
N PRO A 229 51.05 27.50 7.17
CA PRO A 229 50.67 26.33 7.95
C PRO A 229 51.40 26.32 9.30
N SER A 230 50.63 26.19 10.38
CA SER A 230 51.13 26.24 11.76
C SER A 230 50.87 24.95 12.54
N THR A 231 49.91 24.15 12.09
CA THR A 231 49.55 22.87 12.69
C THR A 231 50.07 21.68 11.86
N PRO A 232 50.28 20.50 12.48
CA PRO A 232 50.68 19.30 11.74
C PRO A 232 49.74 18.94 10.57
N ALA A 233 48.43 19.17 10.73
CA ALA A 233 47.44 18.92 9.68
C ALA A 233 47.56 19.91 8.50
N GLU A 234 47.81 21.19 8.78
CA GLU A 234 48.06 22.20 7.74
C GLU A 234 49.40 21.95 7.02
N LEU A 235 50.43 21.55 7.76
CA LEU A 235 51.73 21.16 7.21
C LEU A 235 51.60 19.93 6.30
N ARG A 236 50.83 18.91 6.70
CA ARG A 236 50.51 17.76 5.85
C ARG A 236 49.82 18.21 4.55
N ALA A 237 48.79 19.04 4.66
CA ALA A 237 48.02 19.51 3.52
C ALA A 237 48.87 20.37 2.56
N LYS A 238 49.75 21.22 3.09
CA LYS A 238 50.69 22.00 2.29
C LYS A 238 51.74 21.11 1.61
N LEU A 239 52.29 20.11 2.31
CA LEU A 239 53.26 19.17 1.73
C LEU A 239 52.64 18.40 0.55
N VAL A 240 51.41 17.93 0.70
CA VAL A 240 50.67 17.26 -0.38
C VAL A 240 50.49 18.20 -1.58
N ASN A 241 50.12 19.46 -1.35
CA ASN A 241 49.93 20.46 -2.41
C ASN A 241 51.25 20.77 -3.15
N ASP A 242 52.29 21.15 -2.41
CA ASP A 242 53.59 21.55 -2.98
C ASP A 242 54.26 20.36 -3.70
N ALA A 243 54.20 19.16 -3.12
CA ALA A 243 54.73 17.95 -3.75
C ALA A 243 53.96 17.55 -5.02
N SER A 244 52.64 17.69 -5.00
CA SER A 244 51.79 17.36 -6.16
C SER A 244 51.91 18.37 -7.29
N THR A 245 52.29 19.61 -6.98
CA THR A 245 52.42 20.70 -7.95
C THR A 245 53.82 20.76 -8.56
N ASN A 246 54.86 20.68 -7.72
CA ASN A 246 56.23 20.98 -8.12
C ASN A 246 57.13 19.73 -8.22
N LEU A 247 57.01 18.81 -7.26
CA LEU A 247 57.95 17.68 -7.13
C LEU A 247 57.54 16.45 -7.96
N LEU A 248 56.23 16.13 -7.97
CA LEU A 248 55.66 14.94 -8.59
C LEU A 248 54.40 15.30 -9.40
N PRO A 249 54.49 16.13 -10.45
CA PRO A 249 53.34 16.54 -11.27
C PRO A 249 52.67 15.39 -12.05
N GLY A 250 53.32 14.22 -12.15
CA GLY A 250 52.72 12.99 -12.67
C GLY A 250 51.68 12.38 -11.71
N PHE A 251 51.83 12.61 -10.41
CA PHE A 251 50.89 12.17 -9.37
C PHE A 251 49.53 12.87 -9.51
N THR A 252 49.53 14.17 -9.83
CA THR A 252 48.32 14.98 -10.07
C THR A 252 47.60 14.59 -11.35
N LYS A 253 48.30 14.30 -12.46
CA LYS A 253 47.66 13.87 -13.71
C LYS A 253 46.91 12.55 -13.59
N ASN A 254 47.41 11.61 -12.79
CA ASN A 254 46.74 10.33 -12.51
C ASN A 254 45.68 10.44 -11.39
N ALA A 255 45.71 11.51 -10.58
CA ALA A 255 44.73 11.76 -9.51
C ALA A 255 43.44 12.42 -10.02
N VAL A 256 43.47 13.13 -11.15
CA VAL A 256 42.29 13.78 -11.76
C VAL A 256 41.25 12.74 -12.25
N GLU A 257 41.64 11.49 -12.49
CA GLU A 257 40.73 10.42 -12.92
C GLU A 257 40.03 9.67 -11.76
N ASP A 258 40.52 9.79 -10.51
CA ASP A 258 40.00 9.09 -9.31
C ASP A 258 39.82 10.05 -8.12
N GLU A 259 38.59 10.54 -7.94
CA GLU A 259 38.20 11.76 -7.21
C GLU A 259 38.27 11.72 -5.66
N HIS A 260 38.83 10.66 -5.02
CA HIS A 260 38.55 10.39 -3.58
C HIS A 260 39.77 10.20 -2.65
N GLY A 261 41.02 10.28 -3.11
CA GLY A 261 42.20 10.28 -2.21
C GLY A 261 42.60 8.94 -1.57
N PHE A 262 41.83 7.87 -1.76
CA PHE A 262 42.13 6.50 -1.30
C PHE A 262 42.80 5.66 -2.40
N ILE A 263 43.56 4.63 -2.01
CA ILE A 263 43.99 3.59 -2.95
C ILE A 263 42.78 2.79 -3.46
N SER A 264 42.94 2.04 -4.56
CA SER A 264 41.83 1.23 -5.10
C SER A 264 41.29 0.26 -4.05
N LEU A 265 39.98 -0.02 -4.09
CA LEU A 265 39.34 -0.86 -3.07
C LEU A 265 40.04 -2.22 -2.90
N ASP A 266 40.48 -2.86 -3.99
CA ASP A 266 41.16 -4.17 -3.90
C ASP A 266 42.53 -4.09 -3.20
N ALA A 267 43.36 -3.09 -3.55
CA ALA A 267 44.62 -2.83 -2.87
C ALA A 267 44.38 -2.48 -1.40
N GLY A 268 43.38 -1.64 -1.12
CA GLY A 268 42.95 -1.26 0.22
C GLY A 268 42.52 -2.44 1.07
N LEU A 269 41.72 -3.37 0.52
CA LEU A 269 41.31 -4.60 1.22
C LEU A 269 42.50 -5.48 1.58
N SER A 270 43.57 -5.48 0.77
CA SER A 270 44.80 -6.21 1.07
C SER A 270 45.59 -5.55 2.21
N VAL A 271 45.73 -4.22 2.19
CA VAL A 271 46.40 -3.44 3.25
C VAL A 271 45.70 -3.61 4.60
N ILE A 272 44.37 -3.47 4.66
CA ILE A 272 43.64 -3.61 5.93
C ILE A 272 43.67 -5.06 6.45
N ALA A 273 43.77 -6.06 5.57
CA ALA A 273 43.93 -7.46 5.96
C ALA A 273 45.32 -7.71 6.57
N GLU A 274 46.38 -7.18 5.97
CA GLU A 274 47.74 -7.25 6.53
C GLU A 274 47.85 -6.52 7.87
N HIS A 275 47.23 -5.35 7.96
CA HIS A 275 47.15 -4.59 9.19
C HIS A 275 46.36 -5.33 10.30
N ALA A 276 45.20 -5.90 9.98
CA ALA A 276 44.46 -6.70 10.96
C ALA A 276 45.28 -7.92 11.44
N LYS A 277 46.07 -8.52 10.55
CA LYS A 277 46.99 -9.62 10.91
C LYS A 277 48.09 -9.16 11.87
N SER A 278 48.69 -7.99 11.64
CA SER A 278 49.73 -7.46 12.54
C SER A 278 49.19 -7.15 13.94
N LEU A 279 47.89 -6.86 14.06
CA LEU A 279 47.18 -6.71 15.33
C LEU A 279 46.75 -8.06 15.97
N GLY A 280 47.05 -9.19 15.34
CA GLY A 280 46.80 -10.53 15.87
C GLY A 280 45.41 -11.09 15.59
N TYR A 281 44.71 -10.58 14.57
CA TYR A 281 43.45 -11.16 14.09
C TYR A 281 43.70 -12.22 13.01
N ASP A 282 42.90 -13.29 13.01
CA ASP A 282 42.93 -14.39 12.05
C ASP A 282 42.01 -14.17 10.84
N GLY A 283 41.03 -13.25 10.96
CA GLY A 283 40.07 -12.94 9.90
C GLY A 283 39.40 -11.59 10.09
N LEU A 284 38.99 -10.98 8.98
CA LEU A 284 38.31 -9.68 8.94
C LEU A 284 36.87 -9.88 8.47
N ILE A 285 35.88 -9.44 9.25
CA ILE A 285 34.46 -9.58 8.92
C ILE A 285 33.84 -8.20 8.77
N LEU A 286 33.29 -7.93 7.58
CA LEU A 286 32.68 -6.65 7.21
C LEU A 286 31.16 -6.79 7.19
N PHE A 287 30.46 -6.02 8.02
CA PHE A 287 29.00 -5.98 8.03
C PHE A 287 28.52 -4.73 7.29
N MET A 288 28.03 -4.90 6.07
CA MET A 288 27.66 -3.79 5.19
C MET A 288 26.14 -3.63 5.16
N ASP A 289 25.63 -2.68 5.95
CA ASP A 289 24.22 -2.30 5.90
C ASP A 289 24.00 -1.21 4.84
N GLU A 290 22.84 -1.26 4.18
CA GLU A 290 22.34 -0.26 3.23
C GLU A 290 23.16 -0.01 1.95
N LEU A 291 24.15 -0.85 1.62
CA LEU A 291 24.96 -0.68 0.41
C LEU A 291 24.09 -0.54 -0.86
N ILE A 292 23.13 -1.44 -0.99
CA ILE A 292 22.22 -1.49 -2.15
C ILE A 292 21.31 -0.26 -2.20
N LEU A 293 20.87 0.23 -1.03
CA LEU A 293 20.03 1.42 -0.94
C LEU A 293 20.83 2.68 -1.31
N TRP A 294 22.07 2.80 -0.85
CA TRP A 294 22.97 3.89 -1.23
C TRP A 294 23.18 3.94 -2.75
N LEU A 295 23.43 2.81 -3.40
CA LEU A 295 23.54 2.75 -4.87
C LEU A 295 22.24 3.20 -5.56
N ALA A 296 21.07 2.82 -5.01
CA ALA A 296 19.79 3.25 -5.53
C ALA A 296 19.58 4.77 -5.41
N THR A 297 20.08 5.43 -4.36
CA THR A 297 20.01 6.89 -4.24
C THR A 297 20.83 7.64 -5.29
N LEU A 298 21.79 6.96 -5.93
CA LEU A 298 22.70 7.52 -6.93
C LEU A 298 22.30 7.15 -8.37
N ILE A 299 21.13 6.53 -8.57
CA ILE A 299 20.68 6.02 -9.88
C ILE A 299 20.54 7.11 -10.96
N HIS A 300 20.42 8.38 -10.55
CA HIS A 300 20.42 9.52 -11.46
C HIS A 300 21.79 9.74 -12.16
N ASP A 301 22.88 9.19 -11.62
CA ASP A 301 24.22 9.20 -12.23
C ASP A 301 24.65 7.77 -12.64
N GLN A 302 24.21 7.38 -13.84
CA GLN A 302 24.41 6.03 -14.38
C GLN A 302 25.90 5.64 -14.50
N LYS A 303 26.79 6.59 -14.81
CA LYS A 303 28.22 6.32 -14.94
C LYS A 303 28.85 6.07 -13.58
N PHE A 304 28.45 6.85 -12.58
CA PHE A 304 28.90 6.68 -11.21
C PHE A 304 28.46 5.32 -10.65
N VAL A 305 27.18 4.94 -10.84
CA VAL A 305 26.65 3.65 -10.36
C VAL A 305 27.35 2.47 -11.02
N ALA A 306 27.58 2.50 -12.34
CA ALA A 306 28.31 1.43 -13.02
C ALA A 306 29.74 1.24 -12.47
N ARG A 307 30.43 2.35 -12.17
CA ARG A 307 31.77 2.35 -11.57
C ARG A 307 31.77 1.81 -10.13
N GLU A 308 30.82 2.22 -9.29
CA GLU A 308 30.75 1.72 -7.91
C GLU A 308 30.25 0.26 -7.85
N ALA A 309 29.34 -0.13 -8.73
CA ALA A 309 28.82 -1.49 -8.79
C ALA A 309 29.92 -2.51 -9.18
N SER A 310 30.82 -2.16 -10.10
CA SER A 310 31.91 -3.06 -10.51
C SER A 310 32.89 -3.34 -9.35
N LYS A 311 33.15 -2.34 -8.49
CA LYS A 311 34.02 -2.46 -7.31
C LYS A 311 33.51 -3.45 -6.27
N ILE A 312 32.20 -3.75 -6.24
CA ILE A 312 31.62 -4.72 -5.29
C ILE A 312 32.22 -6.11 -5.48
N THR A 313 32.65 -6.46 -6.70
CA THR A 313 33.31 -7.74 -6.98
C THR A 313 34.62 -7.92 -6.21
N ASN A 314 35.28 -6.82 -5.81
CA ASN A 314 36.52 -6.84 -5.02
C ASN A 314 36.32 -7.45 -3.62
N PHE A 315 35.08 -7.55 -3.12
CA PHE A 315 34.82 -8.24 -1.85
C PHE A 315 35.01 -9.77 -1.94
N VAL A 316 34.90 -10.34 -3.14
CA VAL A 316 35.05 -11.79 -3.39
C VAL A 316 36.42 -12.11 -3.99
N GLU A 317 36.83 -11.41 -5.05
CA GLU A 317 38.10 -11.62 -5.74
C GLU A 317 39.03 -10.43 -5.51
N GLY A 318 40.30 -10.70 -5.16
CA GLY A 318 41.37 -9.73 -5.33
C GLY A 318 42.18 -10.10 -6.56
N GLY A 319 42.49 -9.10 -7.39
CA GLY A 319 42.95 -9.28 -8.76
C GLY A 319 44.28 -9.99 -8.93
N ASP A 320 45.13 -10.10 -7.90
CA ASP A 320 46.44 -10.77 -8.06
C ASP A 320 47.17 -11.20 -6.76
N ALA A 321 46.61 -10.96 -5.56
CA ALA A 321 47.31 -11.24 -4.30
C ALA A 321 46.44 -12.03 -3.32
N ARG A 322 46.96 -13.15 -2.79
CA ARG A 322 46.35 -13.80 -1.61
C ARG A 322 46.45 -12.82 -0.43
N ARG A 323 45.30 -12.34 0.06
CA ARG A 323 45.25 -11.47 1.24
C ARG A 323 45.88 -12.17 2.45
N ALA A 324 46.51 -11.39 3.32
CA ALA A 324 47.28 -11.91 4.46
C ALA A 324 46.42 -12.71 5.47
N ILE A 325 45.13 -12.35 5.56
CA ILE A 325 44.02 -13.05 6.24
C ILE A 325 42.76 -12.97 5.35
N PRO A 326 41.80 -13.90 5.48
CA PRO A 326 40.56 -13.84 4.72
C PRO A 326 39.66 -12.67 5.16
N VAL A 327 38.99 -12.07 4.16
CA VAL A 327 37.97 -11.04 4.37
C VAL A 327 36.60 -11.64 4.06
N VAL A 328 35.66 -11.58 5.00
CA VAL A 328 34.28 -12.06 4.84
C VAL A 328 33.30 -10.90 4.90
N SER A 329 32.55 -10.65 3.82
CA SER A 329 31.60 -9.54 3.75
C SER A 329 30.15 -10.02 3.77
N PHE A 330 29.35 -9.52 4.72
CA PHE A 330 27.89 -9.70 4.74
C PHE A 330 27.22 -8.42 4.24
N ILE A 331 26.49 -8.51 3.13
CA ILE A 331 25.89 -7.35 2.47
C ILE A 331 24.37 -7.43 2.56
N ALA A 332 23.73 -6.49 3.24
CA ALA A 332 22.28 -6.42 3.34
C ALA A 332 21.64 -6.01 1.99
N ARG A 333 20.72 -6.83 1.49
CA ARG A 333 20.00 -6.64 0.23
C ARG A 333 18.50 -6.87 0.41
N GLN A 334 17.68 -6.01 -0.19
CA GLN A 334 16.21 -6.12 -0.13
C GLN A 334 15.64 -6.71 -1.40
N ARG A 335 15.77 -5.97 -2.50
CA ARG A 335 15.44 -6.45 -3.84
C ARG A 335 16.68 -6.71 -4.64
N ASP A 336 16.49 -7.41 -5.74
CA ASP A 336 17.50 -7.46 -6.75
C ASP A 336 17.76 -6.05 -7.30
N LEU A 337 19.03 -5.62 -7.43
CA LEU A 337 19.34 -4.36 -8.11
C LEU A 337 18.75 -4.32 -9.53
N ARG A 338 18.53 -5.50 -10.15
CA ARG A 338 17.84 -5.65 -11.44
C ARG A 338 16.40 -5.11 -11.43
N GLU A 339 15.68 -5.28 -10.33
CA GLU A 339 14.28 -4.89 -10.19
C GLU A 339 14.08 -3.40 -9.88
N LEU A 340 15.15 -2.73 -9.42
CA LEU A 340 15.14 -1.30 -9.09
C LEU A 340 15.23 -0.40 -10.33
N VAL A 341 15.59 -0.98 -11.47
CA VAL A 341 15.91 -0.29 -12.71
C VAL A 341 14.69 -0.17 -13.64
N GLY A 342 13.62 -0.94 -13.41
CA GLY A 342 12.34 -0.85 -14.12
C GLY A 342 12.38 -1.37 -15.57
N ASP A 343 11.34 -2.07 -16.00
CA ASP A 343 11.19 -2.56 -17.39
C ASP A 343 10.76 -1.45 -18.38
N GLU A 344 10.50 -0.21 -17.91
CA GLU A 344 9.84 0.85 -18.70
C GLU A 344 10.76 1.90 -19.33
N VAL A 345 12.10 1.81 -19.21
CA VAL A 345 13.00 2.74 -19.90
C VAL A 345 14.12 1.97 -20.62
N SER A 346 13.95 1.77 -21.93
CA SER A 346 14.89 1.02 -22.77
C SER A 346 16.10 1.87 -23.17
N GLY A 347 17.20 1.81 -22.41
CA GLY A 347 18.49 2.44 -22.74
C GLY A 347 19.70 1.49 -22.69
N ALA A 348 20.66 1.65 -23.61
CA ALA A 348 21.86 0.80 -23.70
C ALA A 348 22.82 0.88 -22.48
N ALA A 349 22.79 2.00 -21.74
CA ALA A 349 23.59 2.17 -20.51
C ALA A 349 23.07 1.31 -19.34
N GLU A 350 21.78 1.02 -19.34
CA GLU A 350 21.07 0.34 -18.26
C GLU A 350 21.24 -1.18 -18.33
N SER A 351 21.28 -1.73 -19.56
CA SER A 351 21.69 -3.11 -19.83
C SER A 351 23.11 -3.40 -19.33
N SER A 352 24.06 -2.47 -19.53
CA SER A 352 25.44 -2.61 -19.05
C SER A 352 25.54 -2.67 -17.53
N ILE A 353 24.71 -1.87 -16.82
CA ILE A 353 24.61 -1.90 -15.35
C ILE A 353 24.03 -3.24 -14.89
N GLN A 354 22.94 -3.70 -15.51
CA GLN A 354 22.33 -5.00 -15.19
C GLN A 354 23.30 -6.17 -15.47
N ASP A 355 24.05 -6.14 -16.57
CA ASP A 355 25.03 -7.17 -16.92
C ASP A 355 26.21 -7.20 -15.94
N THR A 356 26.73 -6.03 -15.56
CA THR A 356 27.80 -5.91 -14.54
C THR A 356 27.33 -6.46 -13.19
N LEU A 357 26.08 -6.17 -12.81
CA LEU A 357 25.47 -6.65 -11.58
C LEU A 357 25.14 -8.14 -11.62
N ASN A 358 24.76 -8.69 -12.78
CA ASN A 358 24.57 -10.14 -12.99
C ASN A 358 25.90 -10.89 -12.82
N LEU A 359 26.96 -10.39 -13.45
CA LEU A 359 28.33 -10.92 -13.33
C LEU A 359 28.81 -10.91 -11.88
N ALA A 360 28.52 -9.83 -11.13
CA ALA A 360 28.82 -9.74 -9.71
C ALA A 360 27.97 -10.72 -8.89
N SER A 361 26.64 -10.75 -9.08
CA SER A 361 25.70 -11.49 -8.23
C SER A 361 25.85 -13.01 -8.31
N GLY A 362 26.38 -13.56 -9.41
CA GLY A 362 26.65 -15.00 -9.52
C GLY A 362 27.78 -15.51 -8.61
N ARG A 363 28.52 -14.61 -7.95
CA ARG A 363 29.72 -14.93 -7.14
C ARG A 363 29.54 -14.75 -5.64
N PHE A 364 28.41 -14.20 -5.21
CA PHE A 364 28.07 -14.05 -3.80
C PHE A 364 27.22 -15.24 -3.36
N ASP A 365 27.53 -15.80 -2.20
CA ASP A 365 26.61 -16.70 -1.54
C ASP A 365 25.34 -15.93 -1.14
N LYS A 366 24.20 -16.61 -1.03
CA LYS A 366 22.92 -15.98 -0.69
C LYS A 366 22.34 -16.63 0.55
N ILE A 367 22.25 -15.86 1.63
CA ILE A 367 21.55 -16.25 2.85
C ILE A 367 20.19 -15.54 2.85
N THR A 368 19.11 -16.31 2.82
CA THR A 368 17.75 -15.77 2.66
C THR A 368 17.03 -15.69 4.00
N LEU A 369 16.88 -14.47 4.52
CA LEU A 369 16.05 -14.18 5.68
C LEU A 369 14.57 -14.12 5.24
N GLU A 370 13.93 -15.28 5.25
CA GLU A 370 12.54 -15.43 4.83
C GLU A 370 11.56 -14.73 5.80
N ASP A 371 10.53 -14.09 5.22
CA ASP A 371 9.43 -13.43 5.95
C ASP A 371 8.51 -14.43 6.68
N ARG A 372 8.65 -15.73 6.41
CA ARG A 372 7.91 -16.81 7.08
C ARG A 372 8.22 -16.92 8.58
N ASN A 373 9.28 -16.28 9.05
CA ASN A 373 9.57 -16.18 10.49
C ASN A 373 8.66 -15.15 11.21
N LEU A 374 7.97 -14.28 10.47
CA LEU A 374 7.19 -13.19 11.04
C LEU A 374 6.13 -13.65 12.07
N PRO A 375 5.38 -14.75 11.88
CA PRO A 375 4.47 -15.29 12.89
C PRO A 375 5.11 -15.53 14.26
N GLN A 376 6.25 -16.22 14.29
CA GLN A 376 6.97 -16.54 15.53
C GLN A 376 7.55 -15.27 16.17
N ILE A 377 8.08 -14.36 15.36
CA ILE A 377 8.62 -13.08 15.83
C ILE A 377 7.50 -12.19 16.40
N ALA A 378 6.35 -12.12 15.72
CA ALA A 378 5.18 -11.36 16.17
C ALA A 378 4.62 -11.94 17.48
N HIS A 379 4.54 -13.27 17.60
CA HIS A 379 4.14 -13.93 18.84
C HIS A 379 5.04 -13.54 20.00
N ALA A 380 6.35 -13.68 19.84
CA ALA A 380 7.30 -13.43 20.92
C ALA A 380 7.46 -11.94 21.27
N ARG A 381 7.31 -11.01 20.32
CA ARG A 381 7.54 -9.57 20.55
C ARG A 381 6.28 -8.75 20.84
N ILE A 382 5.12 -9.17 20.33
CA ILE A 382 3.90 -8.35 20.36
C ILE A 382 2.72 -9.11 20.98
N LEU A 383 2.56 -10.40 20.67
CA LEU A 383 1.34 -11.16 21.04
C LEU A 383 1.53 -12.06 22.27
N LYS A 384 2.66 -11.94 22.96
CA LYS A 384 2.97 -12.79 24.12
C LYS A 384 1.94 -12.57 25.23
N PRO A 385 1.26 -13.63 25.71
CA PRO A 385 0.38 -13.53 26.88
C PRO A 385 1.13 -13.05 28.12
N LYS A 386 0.47 -12.29 28.99
CA LYS A 386 1.08 -11.74 30.21
C LYS A 386 1.49 -12.82 31.22
N ASP A 387 0.68 -13.86 31.34
CA ASP A 387 0.86 -14.98 32.28
C ASP A 387 0.28 -16.29 31.71
N GLU A 388 0.44 -17.40 32.45
CA GLU A 388 -0.04 -18.72 32.03
C GLU A 388 -1.57 -18.82 31.96
N ASP A 389 -2.30 -18.06 32.76
CA ASP A 389 -3.77 -18.08 32.74
C ASP A 389 -4.30 -17.30 31.53
N ALA A 390 -3.66 -16.18 31.19
CA ALA A 390 -3.86 -15.46 29.95
C ALA A 390 -3.59 -16.35 28.73
N ALA A 391 -2.53 -17.17 28.75
CA ALA A 391 -2.24 -18.12 27.68
C ALA A 391 -3.39 -19.14 27.48
N LYS A 392 -3.92 -19.71 28.58
CA LYS A 392 -5.08 -20.63 28.52
C LYS A 392 -6.34 -19.94 27.98
N LEU A 393 -6.55 -18.66 28.33
CA LEU A 393 -7.67 -17.88 27.81
C LEU A 393 -7.56 -17.65 26.30
N VAL A 394 -6.37 -17.28 25.81
CA VAL A 394 -6.08 -17.14 24.37
C VAL A 394 -6.31 -18.45 23.64
N ASP A 395 -5.80 -19.55 24.17
CA ASP A 395 -5.96 -20.88 23.56
C ASP A 395 -7.43 -21.30 23.47
N SER A 396 -8.18 -21.11 24.55
CA SER A 396 -9.63 -21.39 24.58
C SER A 396 -10.39 -20.53 23.58
N ALA A 397 -10.03 -19.24 23.46
CA ALA A 397 -10.64 -18.35 22.48
C ALA A 397 -10.32 -18.77 21.05
N PHE A 398 -9.08 -19.14 20.76
CA PHE A 398 -8.67 -19.64 19.45
C PHE A 398 -9.40 -20.92 19.05
N GLU A 399 -9.60 -21.87 19.97
CA GLU A 399 -10.39 -23.08 19.70
C GLU A 399 -11.87 -22.78 19.40
N HIS A 400 -12.42 -21.68 19.93
CA HIS A 400 -13.75 -21.20 19.52
C HIS A 400 -13.70 -20.59 18.12
N THR A 401 -12.66 -19.81 17.80
CA THR A 401 -12.48 -19.24 16.46
C THR A 401 -12.31 -20.32 15.39
N LYS A 402 -11.69 -21.46 15.70
CA LYS A 402 -11.59 -22.61 14.79
C LYS A 402 -12.94 -23.22 14.39
N ARG A 403 -13.99 -22.97 15.17
CA ARG A 403 -15.36 -23.44 14.88
C ARG A 403 -16.11 -22.53 13.91
N VAL A 404 -15.47 -21.48 13.36
CA VAL A 404 -16.05 -20.76 12.22
C VAL A 404 -16.26 -21.72 11.05
N GLY A 405 -17.24 -21.44 10.19
CA GLY A 405 -17.59 -22.33 9.07
C GLY A 405 -16.35 -22.68 8.21
N PRO A 406 -16.22 -23.93 7.71
CA PRO A 406 -15.00 -24.40 7.04
C PRO A 406 -14.49 -23.46 5.93
N GLN A 407 -15.41 -22.92 5.12
CA GLN A 407 -15.07 -21.99 4.04
C GLN A 407 -14.46 -20.66 4.52
N VAL A 408 -14.91 -20.16 5.68
CA VAL A 408 -14.36 -18.94 6.30
C VAL A 408 -12.98 -19.24 6.86
N TRP A 409 -12.84 -20.38 7.54
CA TRP A 409 -11.56 -20.84 8.08
C TRP A 409 -10.50 -21.00 6.99
N ASP A 410 -10.83 -21.68 5.90
CA ASP A 410 -9.92 -21.86 4.75
C ASP A 410 -9.51 -20.52 4.14
N THR A 411 -10.44 -19.56 4.06
CA THR A 411 -10.12 -18.21 3.57
C THR A 411 -9.17 -17.46 4.50
N LEU A 412 -9.34 -17.59 5.82
CA LEU A 412 -8.50 -16.95 6.82
C LEU A 412 -7.09 -17.56 6.88
N LEU A 413 -6.98 -18.89 6.70
CA LEU A 413 -5.70 -19.58 6.55
C LEU A 413 -4.96 -19.18 5.26
N GLY A 414 -5.69 -18.72 4.24
CA GLY A 414 -5.10 -18.31 2.97
C GLY A 414 -4.82 -19.52 2.08
N SER A 415 -3.68 -19.50 1.38
CA SER A 415 -3.31 -20.58 0.46
C SER A 415 -1.93 -21.14 0.81
N GLU A 416 -1.66 -22.40 0.48
CA GLU A 416 -0.30 -22.99 0.65
C GLU A 416 0.80 -22.22 -0.12
N LYS A 417 0.41 -21.40 -1.11
CA LYS A 417 1.31 -20.47 -1.82
C LYS A 417 1.59 -19.17 -1.05
N GLY A 418 0.99 -18.99 0.12
CA GLY A 418 1.18 -17.84 1.01
C GLY A 418 2.54 -17.84 1.69
N THR A 419 3.05 -16.65 2.02
CA THR A 419 4.42 -16.44 2.48
C THR A 419 4.60 -16.76 3.97
N THR A 420 3.54 -16.64 4.78
CA THR A 420 3.58 -16.73 6.25
C THR A 420 3.09 -18.07 6.83
N GLY A 421 2.71 -19.02 5.98
CA GLY A 421 2.24 -20.36 6.36
C GLY A 421 0.71 -20.44 6.46
N ALA A 422 0.10 -21.43 5.81
CA ALA A 422 -1.35 -21.60 5.72
C ALA A 422 -1.91 -22.65 6.70
N ASP A 423 -1.24 -22.85 7.83
CA ASP A 423 -1.59 -23.87 8.82
C ASP A 423 -2.14 -23.27 10.12
N ALA A 424 -2.81 -24.13 10.89
CA ALA A 424 -3.48 -23.72 12.13
C ALA A 424 -2.50 -23.36 13.26
N GLU A 425 -1.27 -23.88 13.24
CA GLU A 425 -0.26 -23.55 14.26
C GLU A 425 0.27 -22.13 14.05
N SER A 426 0.56 -21.76 12.81
CA SER A 426 0.94 -20.41 12.41
C SER A 426 -0.16 -19.41 12.79
N PHE A 427 -1.43 -19.74 12.56
CA PHE A 427 -2.54 -18.89 12.97
C PHE A 427 -2.65 -18.78 14.51
N ARG A 428 -2.41 -19.87 15.24
CA ARG A 428 -2.41 -19.82 16.71
C ARG A 428 -1.37 -18.83 17.24
N LEU A 429 -0.18 -18.79 16.63
CA LEU A 429 0.89 -17.87 17.00
C LEU A 429 0.56 -16.40 16.66
N THR A 430 -0.20 -16.16 15.58
CA THR A 430 -0.50 -14.79 15.13
C THR A 430 -1.82 -14.25 15.62
N TYR A 431 -2.63 -15.04 16.33
CA TYR A 431 -3.90 -14.60 16.88
C TYR A 431 -3.75 -13.27 17.65
N PRO A 432 -4.57 -12.24 17.34
CA PRO A 432 -5.84 -12.25 16.57
C PRO A 432 -5.71 -12.00 15.05
N PHE A 433 -4.51 -12.00 14.49
CA PHE A 433 -4.26 -11.79 13.06
C PHE A 433 -4.30 -13.11 12.29
N SER A 434 -5.09 -13.17 11.21
CA SER A 434 -5.17 -14.35 10.34
C SER A 434 -3.93 -14.50 9.44
N PRO A 435 -3.58 -15.71 8.99
CA PRO A 435 -2.52 -15.89 8.01
C PRO A 435 -2.72 -15.08 6.72
N ALA A 436 -3.95 -14.97 6.22
CA ALA A 436 -4.27 -14.10 5.08
C ALA A 436 -3.98 -12.61 5.37
N PHE A 437 -4.21 -12.16 6.60
CA PHE A 437 -3.80 -10.84 7.08
C PHE A 437 -2.27 -10.70 7.06
N MET A 438 -1.56 -11.69 7.60
CA MET A 438 -0.10 -11.68 7.71
C MET A 438 0.57 -11.69 6.33
N ASP A 439 0.06 -12.47 5.38
CA ASP A 439 0.52 -12.47 3.99
C ASP A 439 0.33 -11.09 3.32
N THR A 440 -0.85 -10.49 3.52
CA THR A 440 -1.16 -9.14 3.01
C THR A 440 -0.19 -8.11 3.60
N LEU A 441 0.04 -8.19 4.91
CA LEU A 441 0.96 -7.32 5.63
C LEU A 441 2.41 -7.47 5.12
N VAL A 442 2.89 -8.70 4.94
CA VAL A 442 4.23 -8.96 4.39
C VAL A 442 4.35 -8.35 3.00
N HIS A 443 3.39 -8.63 2.12
CA HIS A 443 3.43 -8.12 0.75
C HIS A 443 3.47 -6.59 0.71
N ILE A 444 2.60 -5.93 1.47
CA ILE A 444 2.56 -4.47 1.50
C ILE A 444 3.81 -3.91 2.18
N SER A 445 4.26 -4.49 3.30
CA SER A 445 5.48 -4.03 3.99
C SER A 445 6.74 -4.14 3.13
N SER A 446 6.79 -5.09 2.20
CA SER A 446 7.88 -5.21 1.22
C SER A 446 7.93 -4.03 0.23
N ALA A 447 6.81 -3.34 0.05
CA ALA A 447 6.69 -2.14 -0.78
C ALA A 447 6.81 -0.83 0.00
N LEU A 448 6.86 -0.91 1.35
CA LEU A 448 6.93 0.25 2.23
C LEU A 448 8.40 0.67 2.53
N GLN A 449 8.61 1.96 2.79
CA GLN A 449 9.93 2.54 3.12
C GLN A 449 10.48 2.10 4.51
N ARG A 450 11.79 2.33 4.73
CA ARG A 450 12.65 1.80 5.82
C ARG A 450 12.08 1.87 7.24
N SER A 451 11.33 2.91 7.58
CA SER A 451 10.81 3.15 8.94
C SER A 451 9.52 2.39 9.26
N ARG A 452 9.04 1.55 8.32
CA ARG A 452 7.70 0.99 8.34
C ARG A 452 7.70 -0.53 8.10
N THR A 453 7.97 -1.26 9.16
CA THR A 453 8.00 -2.73 9.15
C THR A 453 6.61 -3.32 9.44
N GLY A 454 6.36 -4.58 9.03
CA GLY A 454 5.12 -5.29 9.35
C GLY A 454 4.83 -5.34 10.85
N LEU A 455 5.85 -5.60 11.69
CA LEU A 455 5.74 -5.58 13.15
C LEU A 455 5.25 -4.22 13.70
N LYS A 456 5.77 -3.11 13.15
CA LYS A 456 5.34 -1.76 13.57
C LYS A 456 3.87 -1.52 13.22
N LEU A 457 3.45 -1.92 12.03
CA LEU A 457 2.04 -1.80 11.60
C LEU A 457 1.10 -2.65 12.47
N MET A 458 1.49 -3.87 12.83
CA MET A 458 0.74 -4.71 13.77
C MET A 458 0.65 -4.07 15.15
N GLY A 459 1.75 -3.55 15.66
CA GLY A 459 1.77 -2.83 16.93
C GLY A 459 0.84 -1.63 16.92
N GLN A 460 0.87 -0.84 15.84
CA GLN A 460 0.00 0.33 15.67
C GLN A 460 -1.48 -0.09 15.65
N LEU A 461 -1.84 -1.13 14.88
CA LEU A 461 -3.19 -1.67 14.87
C LEU A 461 -3.68 -2.11 16.24
N LEU A 462 -2.85 -2.81 17.01
CA LEU A 462 -3.22 -3.20 18.37
C LEU A 462 -3.39 -1.99 19.29
N ALA A 463 -2.54 -0.97 19.15
CA ALA A 463 -2.64 0.27 19.93
C ALA A 463 -3.92 1.05 19.58
N ASP A 464 -4.23 1.21 18.29
CA ASP A 464 -5.41 1.94 17.80
C ASP A 464 -6.70 1.23 18.24
N HIS A 465 -6.72 -0.11 18.19
CA HIS A 465 -7.87 -0.91 18.58
C HIS A 465 -7.83 -1.43 20.02
N ARG A 466 -6.94 -0.86 20.86
CA ARG A 466 -6.69 -1.30 22.24
C ARG A 466 -7.95 -1.34 23.11
N ASN A 467 -8.89 -0.43 22.85
CA ASN A 467 -10.13 -0.27 23.63
C ASN A 467 -11.34 -0.96 22.98
N GLU A 468 -11.19 -1.51 21.77
CA GLU A 468 -12.28 -2.08 20.96
C GLU A 468 -12.24 -3.61 20.94
N ILE A 469 -11.06 -4.20 20.66
CA ILE A 469 -10.95 -5.64 20.39
C ILE A 469 -11.08 -6.42 21.68
N ARG A 470 -12.03 -7.36 21.67
CA ARG A 470 -12.22 -8.36 22.73
C ARG A 470 -11.60 -9.68 22.35
N LEU A 471 -11.29 -10.48 23.36
CA LEU A 471 -10.92 -11.86 23.18
C LEU A 471 -12.01 -12.59 22.36
N GLY A 472 -11.61 -13.53 21.50
CA GLY A 472 -12.44 -14.22 20.52
C GLY A 472 -12.65 -13.48 19.18
N GLN A 473 -12.33 -12.19 19.10
CA GLN A 473 -12.44 -11.43 17.85
C GLN A 473 -11.14 -11.45 17.05
N LEU A 474 -11.27 -11.54 15.73
CA LEU A 474 -10.16 -11.42 14.78
C LEU A 474 -10.01 -9.98 14.33
N VAL A 475 -8.78 -9.59 13.95
CA VAL A 475 -8.52 -8.31 13.27
C VAL A 475 -8.87 -8.45 11.78
N PRO A 476 -9.84 -7.68 11.27
CA PRO A 476 -10.20 -7.64 9.85
C PRO A 476 -9.03 -7.16 8.98
N VAL A 477 -8.88 -7.74 7.78
CA VAL A 477 -7.87 -7.28 6.80
C VAL A 477 -8.06 -5.82 6.43
N GLY A 478 -9.30 -5.34 6.36
CA GLY A 478 -9.61 -3.95 6.07
C GLY A 478 -8.99 -2.94 7.04
N ASP A 479 -8.74 -3.30 8.30
CA ASP A 479 -8.16 -2.37 9.28
C ASP A 479 -6.70 -2.01 8.94
N LEU A 480 -6.03 -2.80 8.10
CA LEU A 480 -4.66 -2.51 7.67
C LEU A 480 -4.57 -1.24 6.80
N TYR A 481 -5.60 -0.92 6.01
CA TYR A 481 -5.55 0.20 5.06
C TYR A 481 -5.48 1.59 5.73
N PRO A 482 -6.34 1.94 6.70
CA PRO A 482 -6.23 3.22 7.40
C PRO A 482 -4.87 3.43 8.03
N VAL A 483 -4.33 2.40 8.68
CA VAL A 483 -2.98 2.49 9.28
C VAL A 483 -1.97 2.81 8.20
N ILE A 484 -1.97 2.11 7.06
CA ILE A 484 -1.12 2.42 5.89
C ILE A 484 -1.31 3.88 5.45
N ALA A 485 -2.54 4.36 5.33
CA ALA A 485 -2.85 5.69 4.81
C ALA A 485 -2.50 6.86 5.74
N GLU A 486 -2.53 6.65 7.06
CA GLU A 486 -2.22 7.69 8.06
C GLU A 486 -0.71 7.89 8.28
N GLY A 487 0.11 6.89 7.91
CA GLY A 487 1.55 6.90 8.18
C GLY A 487 2.38 7.75 7.22
N GLY A 488 2.26 9.08 7.32
CA GLY A 488 3.23 10.07 6.82
C GLY A 488 3.64 9.98 5.35
N ASP A 489 4.78 10.60 5.00
CA ASP A 489 5.26 10.79 3.62
C ASP A 489 5.20 9.52 2.76
N LYS A 490 4.65 9.70 1.56
CA LYS A 490 4.22 8.71 0.55
C LYS A 490 5.15 7.48 0.50
N PRO A 491 4.79 6.37 1.18
CA PRO A 491 5.74 5.37 1.64
C PRO A 491 5.96 4.23 0.64
N PHE A 492 5.60 4.40 -0.63
CA PHE A 492 5.65 3.33 -1.63
C PHE A 492 6.77 3.56 -2.64
N THR A 493 7.27 2.46 -3.21
CA THR A 493 8.10 2.51 -4.43
C THR A 493 7.34 3.24 -5.56
N ASP A 494 8.05 3.89 -6.49
CA ASP A 494 7.46 4.80 -7.49
C ASP A 494 6.29 4.18 -8.28
N SER A 495 6.36 2.88 -8.59
CA SER A 495 5.28 2.14 -9.28
C SER A 495 3.99 1.97 -8.45
N LEU A 496 4.11 1.69 -7.15
CA LEU A 496 2.96 1.50 -6.25
C LEU A 496 2.42 2.82 -5.70
N LYS A 497 3.24 3.88 -5.73
CA LYS A 497 2.87 5.22 -5.28
C LYS A 497 1.67 5.77 -6.07
N VAL A 498 1.66 5.62 -7.39
CA VAL A 498 0.57 6.10 -8.25
C VAL A 498 -0.74 5.38 -7.93
N VAL A 499 -0.69 4.05 -7.80
CA VAL A 499 -1.86 3.22 -7.46
C VAL A 499 -2.38 3.59 -6.07
N PHE A 500 -1.48 3.79 -5.10
CA PHE A 500 -1.83 4.20 -3.75
C PHE A 500 -2.45 5.59 -3.70
N GLU A 501 -1.89 6.58 -4.41
CA GLU A 501 -2.47 7.93 -4.47
C GLU A 501 -3.88 7.91 -5.09
N ALA A 502 -4.10 7.12 -6.13
CA ALA A 502 -5.42 6.94 -6.72
C ALA A 502 -6.41 6.28 -5.74
N ALA A 503 -5.97 5.23 -5.02
CA ALA A 503 -6.76 4.55 -4.00
C ALA A 503 -7.12 5.48 -2.83
N ASP A 504 -6.13 6.21 -2.31
CA ASP A 504 -6.28 7.12 -1.17
C ASP A 504 -7.16 8.32 -1.51
N LYS A 505 -7.02 8.86 -2.72
CA LYS A 505 -7.93 9.88 -3.26
C LYS A 505 -9.35 9.34 -3.31
N LEU A 506 -9.58 8.18 -3.94
CA LEU A 506 -10.90 7.54 -4.02
C LEU A 506 -11.53 7.33 -2.63
N TYR A 507 -10.74 6.83 -1.68
CA TYR A 507 -11.18 6.60 -0.31
C TYR A 507 -11.59 7.89 0.42
N LYS A 508 -10.70 8.89 0.45
CA LYS A 508 -10.90 10.13 1.20
C LYS A 508 -11.95 11.04 0.59
N THR A 509 -12.03 11.14 -0.74
CA THR A 509 -12.92 12.10 -1.40
C THR A 509 -14.29 11.54 -1.75
N LYS A 510 -14.41 10.21 -1.96
CA LYS A 510 -15.67 9.59 -2.41
C LYS A 510 -16.22 8.58 -1.42
N LEU A 511 -15.48 7.50 -1.15
CA LEU A 511 -16.02 6.34 -0.44
C LEU A 511 -16.34 6.66 1.03
N ARG A 512 -15.39 7.24 1.77
CA ARG A 512 -15.58 7.56 3.19
C ARG A 512 -16.68 8.61 3.42
N PRO A 513 -16.74 9.74 2.69
CA PRO A 513 -17.86 10.69 2.81
C PRO A 513 -19.23 10.05 2.50
N TYR A 514 -19.30 9.17 1.50
CA TYR A 514 -20.52 8.44 1.19
C TYR A 514 -20.93 7.48 2.31
N LEU A 515 -19.98 6.73 2.90
CA LEU A 515 -20.28 5.84 4.02
C LEU A 515 -20.77 6.62 5.25
N LEU A 516 -20.21 7.80 5.54
CA LEU A 516 -20.67 8.68 6.63
C LEU A 516 -22.11 9.17 6.41
N SER A 517 -22.36 9.75 5.23
CA SER A 517 -23.68 10.29 4.87
C SER A 517 -24.77 9.22 4.77
N SER A 518 -24.47 8.05 4.21
CA SER A 518 -25.43 6.94 4.11
C SER A 518 -25.80 6.34 5.47
N ASN A 519 -24.91 6.42 6.46
CA ASN A 519 -25.18 5.97 7.82
C ASN A 519 -25.64 7.11 8.74
N ASP A 520 -25.79 8.35 8.25
CA ASP A 520 -26.19 9.53 9.04
C ASP A 520 -25.33 9.70 10.33
N ILE A 521 -24.01 9.70 10.15
CA ILE A 521 -23.01 9.88 11.22
C ILE A 521 -21.88 10.83 10.79
N THR A 522 -21.20 11.42 11.77
CA THR A 522 -20.04 12.30 11.56
C THR A 522 -18.72 11.59 11.88
N GLU A 523 -17.59 12.19 11.48
CA GLU A 523 -16.25 11.69 11.87
C GLU A 523 -16.09 11.67 13.41
N ASP A 524 -16.57 12.70 14.09
CA ASP A 524 -16.54 12.79 15.56
C ASP A 524 -17.32 11.64 16.21
N ASP A 525 -18.47 11.25 15.65
CA ASP A 525 -19.25 10.11 16.15
C ASP A 525 -18.49 8.78 15.99
N VAL A 526 -17.72 8.63 14.89
CA VAL A 526 -16.88 7.46 14.63
C VAL A 526 -15.70 7.41 15.61
N GLU A 527 -15.03 8.54 15.83
CA GLU A 527 -13.92 8.64 16.79
C GLU A 527 -14.39 8.33 18.22
N GLN A 528 -15.53 8.90 18.63
CA GLN A 528 -16.14 8.62 19.92
C GLN A 528 -16.51 7.14 20.05
N TYR A 529 -17.10 6.53 19.01
CA TYR A 529 -17.45 5.12 19.02
C TYR A 529 -16.23 4.21 19.21
N ARG A 530 -15.09 4.54 18.59
CA ARG A 530 -13.85 3.77 18.69
C ARG A 530 -13.13 3.94 20.03
N ASN A 531 -12.98 5.18 20.48
CA ASN A 531 -12.12 5.51 21.62
C ASN A 531 -12.88 5.52 22.95
N ARG A 532 -14.17 5.89 22.93
CA ARG A 532 -15.01 6.09 24.12
C ARG A 532 -16.43 5.55 23.86
N PRO A 533 -16.61 4.26 23.56
CA PRO A 533 -17.94 3.71 23.25
C PRO A 533 -18.98 3.94 24.35
N GLU A 534 -18.54 4.06 25.61
CA GLU A 534 -19.41 4.35 26.76
C GLU A 534 -20.00 5.76 26.77
N SER A 535 -19.41 6.73 26.05
CA SER A 535 -19.96 8.09 25.95
C SER A 535 -21.12 8.18 24.96
N LEU A 536 -21.33 7.17 24.11
CA LEU A 536 -22.46 7.08 23.17
C LEU A 536 -23.67 6.48 23.88
N THR A 537 -24.54 7.36 24.39
CA THR A 537 -25.75 6.96 25.11
C THR A 537 -26.93 6.60 24.19
N ASP A 538 -26.91 7.04 22.93
CA ASP A 538 -27.94 6.76 21.93
C ASP A 538 -27.70 5.39 21.25
N PRO A 539 -28.58 4.38 21.47
CA PRO A 539 -28.43 3.06 20.89
C PRO A 539 -28.54 3.04 19.36
N GLN A 540 -29.34 3.92 18.76
CA GLN A 540 -29.50 3.98 17.31
C GLN A 540 -28.22 4.51 16.66
N ARG A 541 -27.66 5.58 17.22
CA ARG A 541 -26.38 6.14 16.75
C ARG A 541 -25.24 5.14 16.87
N ALA A 542 -25.14 4.42 17.99
CA ALA A 542 -24.14 3.37 18.17
C ALA A 542 -24.29 2.22 17.14
N HIS A 543 -25.53 1.89 16.76
CA HIS A 543 -25.78 0.92 15.69
C HIS A 543 -25.32 1.43 14.31
N ARG A 544 -25.58 2.70 13.98
CA ARG A 544 -25.14 3.32 12.73
C ARG A 544 -23.61 3.45 12.65
N CYS A 545 -22.94 3.84 13.73
CA CYS A 545 -21.47 3.84 13.79
C CYS A 545 -20.89 2.43 13.55
N ARG A 546 -21.51 1.39 14.11
CA ARG A 546 -21.10 0.00 13.89
C ARG A 546 -21.27 -0.41 12.42
N SER A 547 -22.40 -0.08 11.81
CA SER A 547 -22.66 -0.34 10.38
C SER A 547 -21.60 0.32 9.51
N PHE A 548 -21.28 1.60 9.78
CA PHE A 548 -20.20 2.31 9.11
C PHE A 548 -18.84 1.63 9.27
N VAL A 549 -18.45 1.23 10.50
CA VAL A 549 -17.16 0.56 10.73
C VAL A 549 -17.08 -0.74 9.93
N GLY A 550 -18.18 -1.50 9.89
CA GLY A 550 -18.28 -2.71 9.09
C GLY A 550 -18.09 -2.45 7.60
N ASP A 551 -18.76 -1.44 7.07
CA ASP A 551 -18.70 -1.08 5.65
C ASP A 551 -17.34 -0.51 5.27
N ASN A 552 -16.76 0.30 6.15
CA ASN A 552 -15.43 0.87 5.98
C ASN A 552 -14.37 -0.24 5.88
N ARG A 553 -14.46 -1.30 6.70
CA ARG A 553 -13.56 -2.46 6.63
C ARG A 553 -13.65 -3.22 5.30
N LEU A 554 -14.87 -3.41 4.79
CA LEU A 554 -15.08 -4.04 3.48
C LEU A 554 -14.46 -3.19 2.35
N VAL A 555 -14.73 -1.88 2.34
CA VAL A 555 -14.17 -0.94 1.37
C VAL A 555 -12.64 -0.90 1.45
N CYS A 556 -12.07 -0.82 2.65
CA CYS A 556 -10.64 -0.86 2.86
C CYS A 556 -10.00 -2.15 2.35
N THR A 557 -10.69 -3.29 2.46
CA THR A 557 -10.22 -4.55 1.86
C THR A 557 -10.21 -4.50 0.33
N LEU A 558 -11.21 -3.87 -0.29
CA LEU A 558 -11.20 -3.64 -1.74
C LEU A 558 -10.02 -2.75 -2.15
N LEU A 559 -9.72 -1.71 -1.39
CA LEU A 559 -8.55 -0.84 -1.64
C LEU A 559 -7.23 -1.62 -1.51
N LEU A 560 -7.10 -2.47 -0.49
CA LEU A 560 -5.94 -3.37 -0.35
C LEU A 560 -5.81 -4.33 -1.53
N SER A 561 -6.92 -4.82 -2.09
CA SER A 561 -6.87 -5.72 -3.25
C SER A 561 -6.30 -5.07 -4.51
N ALA A 562 -6.46 -3.74 -4.67
CA ALA A 562 -5.81 -2.99 -5.74
C ALA A 562 -4.32 -2.74 -5.48
N LEU A 563 -3.91 -2.61 -4.22
CA LEU A 563 -2.50 -2.42 -3.82
C LEU A 563 -1.68 -3.71 -3.85
N ALA A 564 -2.33 -4.84 -3.57
CA ALA A 564 -1.69 -6.14 -3.37
C ALA A 564 -2.35 -7.26 -4.20
N PRO A 565 -2.46 -7.13 -5.53
CA PRO A 565 -3.20 -8.08 -6.37
C PRO A 565 -2.54 -9.47 -6.44
N SER A 566 -1.25 -9.57 -6.12
CA SER A 566 -0.50 -10.83 -6.12
C SER A 566 -0.78 -11.69 -4.88
N VAL A 567 -1.38 -11.12 -3.83
CA VAL A 567 -1.74 -11.87 -2.62
C VAL A 567 -2.93 -12.77 -2.94
N PRO A 568 -2.83 -14.11 -2.81
CA PRO A 568 -3.91 -15.01 -3.21
C PRO A 568 -5.25 -14.72 -2.53
N ALA A 569 -5.22 -14.31 -1.25
CA ALA A 569 -6.41 -13.94 -0.50
C ALA A 569 -7.10 -12.68 -1.02
N LEU A 570 -6.38 -11.77 -1.69
CA LEU A 570 -6.92 -10.54 -2.27
C LEU A 570 -7.14 -10.63 -3.78
N SER A 571 -6.56 -11.64 -4.44
CA SER A 571 -6.84 -11.94 -5.83
C SER A 571 -8.27 -12.44 -5.99
N GLU A 572 -8.97 -11.98 -7.04
CA GLU A 572 -10.32 -12.43 -7.41
C GLU A 572 -11.29 -12.51 -6.21
N LEU A 573 -11.51 -11.36 -5.54
CA LEU A 573 -12.37 -11.30 -4.36
C LEU A 573 -13.81 -11.72 -4.68
N THR A 574 -14.20 -12.88 -4.17
CA THR A 574 -15.62 -13.26 -4.09
C THR A 574 -16.29 -12.53 -2.93
N ILE A 575 -17.61 -12.33 -2.97
CA ILE A 575 -18.36 -11.72 -1.86
C ILE A 575 -18.17 -12.52 -0.56
N ARG A 576 -18.08 -13.85 -0.67
CA ARG A 576 -17.78 -14.73 0.48
C ARG A 576 -16.39 -14.47 1.04
N ARG A 577 -15.38 -14.36 0.17
CA ARG A 577 -13.99 -14.09 0.55
C ARG A 577 -13.86 -12.72 1.21
N LEU A 578 -14.50 -11.70 0.63
CA LEU A 578 -14.54 -10.35 1.20
C LEU A 578 -15.15 -10.33 2.61
N GLY A 579 -16.24 -11.07 2.84
CA GLY A 579 -16.84 -11.22 4.17
C GLY A 579 -15.95 -12.00 5.15
N ALA A 580 -15.31 -13.07 4.71
CA ALA A 580 -14.42 -13.88 5.54
C ALA A 580 -13.17 -13.11 5.98
N LEU A 581 -12.53 -12.35 5.08
CA LEU A 581 -11.38 -11.48 5.41
C LEU A 581 -11.73 -10.36 6.40
N ASN A 582 -13.01 -10.01 6.49
CA ASN A 582 -13.55 -9.02 7.41
C ASN A 582 -14.46 -9.65 8.45
N HIS A 583 -14.13 -10.86 8.90
CA HIS A 583 -14.98 -11.62 9.81
C HIS A 583 -15.39 -10.79 11.05
N GLY A 584 -16.68 -10.82 11.38
CA GLY A 584 -17.24 -10.05 12.49
C GLY A 584 -17.60 -8.59 12.17
N SER A 585 -17.31 -8.10 10.96
CA SER A 585 -17.60 -6.71 10.55
C SER A 585 -19.07 -6.48 10.19
N VAL A 586 -19.72 -7.47 9.54
CA VAL A 586 -21.14 -7.41 9.17
C VAL A 586 -21.91 -8.38 10.06
N LEU A 587 -22.85 -7.86 10.85
CA LEU A 587 -23.71 -8.67 11.69
C LEU A 587 -24.94 -9.13 10.90
N ALA A 588 -25.17 -10.44 10.88
CA ALA A 588 -26.37 -11.03 10.33
C ALA A 588 -27.11 -11.82 11.43
N PRO A 589 -28.46 -11.86 11.43
CA PRO A 589 -29.23 -12.62 12.42
C PRO A 589 -28.97 -14.13 12.35
N ILE A 590 -28.57 -14.62 11.17
CA ILE A 590 -28.32 -16.03 10.88
C ILE A 590 -26.91 -16.14 10.25
N PRO A 591 -26.06 -17.08 10.72
CA PRO A 591 -24.78 -17.33 10.08
C PRO A 591 -24.91 -17.66 8.58
N GLY A 592 -24.10 -17.01 7.74
CA GLY A 592 -24.11 -17.15 6.28
C GLY A 592 -24.98 -16.11 5.56
N ALA A 593 -25.93 -15.45 6.24
CA ALA A 593 -26.77 -14.43 5.63
C ALA A 593 -26.01 -13.12 5.33
N GLU A 594 -24.85 -12.92 5.98
CA GLU A 594 -23.94 -11.79 5.71
C GLU A 594 -23.51 -11.72 4.24
N VAL A 595 -23.41 -12.86 3.54
CA VAL A 595 -23.02 -12.89 2.11
C VAL A 595 -24.04 -12.14 1.25
N GLY A 596 -25.34 -12.29 1.55
CA GLY A 596 -26.40 -11.56 0.84
C GLY A 596 -26.36 -10.07 1.14
N ILE A 597 -26.11 -9.70 2.39
CA ILE A 597 -25.99 -8.29 2.81
C ILE A 597 -24.80 -7.64 2.10
N ILE A 598 -23.62 -8.26 2.14
CA ILE A 598 -22.41 -7.76 1.48
C ILE A 598 -22.62 -7.65 -0.03
N LYS A 599 -23.27 -8.64 -0.66
CA LYS A 599 -23.61 -8.59 -2.09
C LYS A 599 -24.44 -7.35 -2.44
N ASN A 600 -25.47 -7.06 -1.64
CA ASN A 600 -26.32 -5.90 -1.87
C ASN A 600 -25.56 -4.58 -1.68
N LYS A 601 -24.71 -4.49 -0.63
CA LYS A 601 -23.85 -3.31 -0.41
C LYS A 601 -22.88 -3.09 -1.57
N VAL A 602 -22.23 -4.15 -2.06
CA VAL A 602 -21.33 -4.07 -3.22
C VAL A 602 -22.06 -3.62 -4.48
N ALA A 603 -23.26 -4.14 -4.74
CA ALA A 603 -24.06 -3.72 -5.89
C ALA A 603 -24.50 -2.25 -5.80
N GLU A 604 -24.80 -1.77 -4.59
CA GLU A 604 -25.07 -0.34 -4.35
C GLU A 604 -23.82 0.51 -4.63
N TRP A 605 -22.66 0.09 -4.11
CA TRP A 605 -21.40 0.79 -4.33
C TRP A 605 -20.97 0.78 -5.80
N ALA A 606 -21.11 -0.34 -6.50
CA ALA A 606 -20.74 -0.46 -7.92
C ALA A 606 -21.59 0.42 -8.85
N ALA A 607 -22.87 0.64 -8.52
CA ALA A 607 -23.71 1.57 -9.28
C ALA A 607 -23.29 3.03 -9.11
N ARG A 608 -22.79 3.38 -7.92
CA ARG A 608 -22.39 4.76 -7.60
C ARG A 608 -20.95 5.07 -7.98
N PHE A 609 -20.04 4.12 -7.77
CA PHE A 609 -18.60 4.24 -7.97
C PHE A 609 -18.15 3.33 -9.11
N PRO A 610 -17.88 3.88 -10.31
CA PRO A 610 -17.47 3.10 -11.48
C PRO A 610 -16.13 2.36 -11.28
N GLU A 611 -15.33 2.80 -10.31
CA GLU A 611 -14.09 2.11 -9.90
C GLU A 611 -14.38 0.73 -9.27
N ILE A 612 -15.59 0.47 -8.76
CA ILE A 612 -16.00 -0.81 -8.17
C ILE A 612 -16.79 -1.62 -9.21
N LYS A 613 -16.26 -2.77 -9.61
CA LYS A 613 -16.88 -3.66 -10.60
C LYS A 613 -17.38 -4.94 -9.98
N GLU A 614 -18.64 -5.26 -10.22
CA GLU A 614 -19.18 -6.60 -9.99
C GLU A 614 -18.55 -7.58 -10.99
N THR A 615 -18.10 -8.73 -10.49
CA THR A 615 -17.45 -9.78 -11.28
C THR A 615 -18.00 -11.16 -10.90
N GLY A 616 -17.51 -12.22 -11.54
CA GLY A 616 -17.90 -13.59 -11.21
C GLY A 616 -19.24 -14.02 -11.82
N THR A 617 -19.86 -15.03 -11.21
CA THR A 617 -21.12 -15.63 -11.69
C THR A 617 -22.24 -15.45 -10.68
N THR A 618 -23.49 -15.73 -11.06
CA THR A 618 -24.62 -15.69 -10.12
C THR A 618 -24.44 -16.62 -8.92
N ALA A 619 -23.76 -17.76 -9.12
CA ALA A 619 -23.46 -18.74 -8.07
C ALA A 619 -22.27 -18.32 -7.18
N ASN A 620 -21.28 -17.62 -7.76
CA ASN A 620 -20.12 -17.11 -7.06
C ASN A 620 -19.88 -15.64 -7.44
N PRO A 621 -20.64 -14.70 -6.85
CA PRO A 621 -20.49 -13.29 -7.15
C PRO A 621 -19.16 -12.79 -6.58
N GLY A 622 -18.50 -11.92 -7.33
CA GLY A 622 -17.24 -11.30 -6.96
C GLY A 622 -17.24 -9.80 -7.18
N VAL A 623 -16.16 -9.18 -6.77
CA VAL A 623 -15.94 -7.74 -6.84
C VAL A 623 -14.47 -7.45 -7.10
N ARG A 624 -14.20 -6.44 -7.92
CA ARG A 624 -12.85 -5.94 -8.19
C ARG A 624 -12.86 -4.42 -8.11
N LEU A 625 -11.79 -3.85 -7.56
CA LEU A 625 -11.53 -2.42 -7.65
C LEU A 625 -10.60 -2.15 -8.84
N GLU A 626 -11.04 -1.32 -9.78
CA GLU A 626 -10.26 -0.85 -10.92
C GLU A 626 -10.05 0.66 -10.80
N LEU A 627 -8.84 1.04 -10.37
CA LEU A 627 -8.45 2.43 -10.22
C LEU A 627 -8.14 3.02 -11.60
N SER A 628 -9.14 3.60 -12.26
CA SER A 628 -8.91 4.39 -13.47
C SER A 628 -8.33 5.75 -13.09
N GLY A 629 -7.17 6.13 -13.64
CA GLY A 629 -6.65 7.50 -13.54
C GLY A 629 -7.46 8.55 -14.32
N VAL A 630 -8.70 8.24 -14.70
CA VAL A 630 -9.56 9.05 -15.56
C VAL A 630 -10.55 9.83 -14.70
N ASP A 631 -10.58 11.15 -14.87
CA ASP A 631 -11.46 12.05 -14.11
C ASP A 631 -12.90 12.04 -14.65
N LEU A 632 -13.66 11.02 -14.26
CA LEU A 632 -15.06 10.86 -14.62
C LEU A 632 -15.97 11.95 -14.04
N ASP A 633 -15.62 12.49 -12.88
CA ASP A 633 -16.46 13.49 -12.21
C ASP A 633 -16.46 14.81 -12.98
N SER A 634 -15.31 15.20 -13.54
CA SER A 634 -15.23 16.34 -14.45
C SER A 634 -16.07 16.14 -15.71
N VAL A 635 -16.10 14.93 -16.27
CA VAL A 635 -16.95 14.61 -17.44
C VAL A 635 -18.44 14.72 -17.10
N ILE A 636 -18.86 14.16 -15.96
CA ILE A 636 -20.26 14.21 -15.48
C ILE A 636 -20.66 15.65 -15.14
N ALA A 637 -19.77 16.42 -14.48
CA ALA A 637 -20.01 17.82 -14.16
C ALA A 637 -20.21 18.67 -15.42
N ASN A 638 -19.42 18.44 -16.47
CA ASN A 638 -19.60 19.11 -17.77
C ASN A 638 -20.93 18.71 -18.44
N ALA A 639 -21.40 17.48 -18.20
CA ALA A 639 -22.68 16.99 -18.70
C ALA A 639 -23.90 17.38 -17.84
N GLN A 640 -23.69 18.04 -16.69
CA GLN A 640 -24.74 18.30 -15.70
C GLN A 640 -25.90 19.14 -16.26
N VAL A 641 -25.68 19.94 -17.31
CA VAL A 641 -26.73 20.68 -18.04
C VAL A 641 -27.86 19.78 -18.57
N ASN A 642 -27.57 18.48 -18.75
CA ASN A 642 -28.56 17.50 -19.18
C ASN A 642 -29.55 17.11 -18.08
N ASP A 643 -29.27 17.41 -16.80
CA ASP A 643 -30.19 17.21 -15.68
C ASP A 643 -31.24 18.33 -15.62
N ASN A 644 -32.25 18.23 -16.48
CA ASN A 644 -33.36 19.18 -16.56
C ASN A 644 -34.71 18.46 -16.65
N PRO A 645 -35.83 19.12 -16.32
CA PRO A 645 -37.16 18.50 -16.26
C PRO A 645 -37.55 17.74 -17.52
N GLY A 646 -37.32 18.34 -18.70
CA GLY A 646 -37.66 17.72 -19.98
C GLY A 646 -36.90 16.42 -20.25
N ASN A 647 -35.60 16.39 -19.94
CA ASN A 647 -34.79 15.17 -20.07
C ASN A 647 -35.16 14.11 -19.04
N ARG A 648 -35.52 14.50 -17.81
CA ARG A 648 -36.00 13.58 -16.76
C ARG A 648 -37.30 12.91 -17.18
N GLY A 649 -38.31 13.70 -17.56
CA GLY A 649 -39.60 13.19 -18.05
C GLY A 649 -39.45 12.31 -19.29
N ALA A 650 -38.61 12.71 -20.25
CA ALA A 650 -38.35 11.91 -21.45
C ALA A 650 -37.70 10.55 -21.14
N LEU A 651 -36.73 10.51 -20.22
CA LEU A 651 -36.11 9.24 -19.82
C LEU A 651 -37.11 8.36 -19.06
N ALA A 652 -37.84 8.92 -18.09
CA ALA A 652 -38.83 8.17 -17.31
C ALA A 652 -39.89 7.55 -18.22
N ARG A 653 -40.46 8.35 -19.16
CA ARG A 653 -41.42 7.87 -20.15
C ARG A 653 -40.84 6.76 -21.00
N ARG A 654 -39.62 6.91 -21.55
CA ARG A 654 -38.95 5.85 -22.33
C ARG A 654 -38.85 4.55 -21.53
N LEU A 655 -38.38 4.61 -20.28
CA LEU A 655 -38.23 3.43 -19.44
C LEU A 655 -39.56 2.75 -19.13
N LEU A 656 -40.60 3.54 -18.83
CA LEU A 656 -41.93 3.01 -18.54
C LEU A 656 -42.59 2.42 -19.79
N SER A 657 -42.52 3.11 -20.93
CA SER A 657 -43.05 2.61 -22.21
C SER A 657 -42.40 1.27 -22.59
N GLU A 658 -41.08 1.13 -22.41
CA GLU A 658 -40.36 -0.13 -22.62
C GLU A 658 -40.83 -1.23 -21.66
N GLU A 659 -40.91 -0.95 -20.35
CA GLU A 659 -41.29 -1.95 -19.34
C GLU A 659 -42.77 -2.36 -19.39
N LEU A 660 -43.65 -1.48 -19.90
CA LEU A 660 -45.08 -1.74 -20.06
C LEU A 660 -45.40 -2.41 -21.42
N GLY A 661 -44.50 -2.27 -22.40
CA GLY A 661 -44.71 -2.73 -23.77
C GLY A 661 -45.70 -1.85 -24.53
N VAL A 662 -45.54 -0.53 -24.43
CA VAL A 662 -46.38 0.47 -25.09
C VAL A 662 -45.99 0.62 -26.55
N GLU A 663 -46.99 0.69 -27.42
CA GLU A 663 -46.86 0.91 -28.85
C GLU A 663 -47.32 2.32 -29.23
N HIS A 664 -46.71 2.90 -30.25
CA HIS A 664 -47.16 4.18 -30.81
C HIS A 664 -48.39 3.96 -31.70
N GLY A 665 -49.57 4.36 -31.23
CA GLY A 665 -50.81 4.34 -32.01
C GLY A 665 -50.94 5.56 -32.95
N ARG A 666 -52.03 5.60 -33.71
CA ARG A 666 -52.30 6.71 -34.65
C ARG A 666 -52.72 8.03 -33.96
N LEU A 667 -53.36 7.93 -32.79
CA LEU A 667 -53.95 9.06 -32.06
C LEU A 667 -53.47 9.17 -30.61
N SER A 668 -52.98 8.08 -30.04
CA SER A 668 -52.44 8.01 -28.68
C SER A 668 -51.49 6.82 -28.54
N GLU A 669 -50.67 6.83 -27.50
CA GLU A 669 -49.92 5.65 -27.08
C GLU A 669 -50.91 4.56 -26.64
N GLN A 670 -50.61 3.29 -26.91
CA GLN A 670 -51.56 2.21 -26.67
C GLN A 670 -50.87 0.89 -26.32
N ILE A 671 -51.59 -0.01 -25.66
CA ILE A 671 -51.16 -1.39 -25.41
C ILE A 671 -52.09 -2.37 -26.11
N GLY A 672 -51.52 -3.33 -26.83
CA GLY A 672 -52.24 -4.46 -27.42
C GLY A 672 -52.18 -5.70 -26.52
N PHE A 673 -53.31 -6.36 -26.31
CA PHE A 673 -53.37 -7.62 -25.56
C PHE A 673 -54.55 -8.50 -25.98
N THR A 674 -54.49 -9.79 -25.65
CA THR A 674 -55.59 -10.73 -25.92
C THR A 674 -56.43 -10.94 -24.66
N TRP A 675 -57.74 -10.75 -24.77
CA TRP A 675 -58.70 -10.95 -23.68
C TRP A 675 -59.85 -11.85 -24.14
N ARG A 676 -60.05 -12.98 -23.44
CA ARG A 676 -61.05 -14.01 -23.79
C ARG A 676 -61.03 -14.43 -25.28
N GLY A 677 -59.83 -14.52 -25.87
CA GLY A 677 -59.63 -14.89 -27.28
C GLY A 677 -59.86 -13.76 -28.30
N THR A 678 -60.18 -12.54 -27.85
CA THR A 678 -60.30 -11.35 -28.71
C THR A 678 -59.12 -10.40 -28.53
N ALA A 679 -58.64 -9.80 -29.63
CA ALA A 679 -57.63 -8.75 -29.57
C ALA A 679 -58.26 -7.46 -29.03
N ARG A 680 -57.62 -6.86 -28.03
CA ARG A 680 -58.08 -5.64 -27.34
C ARG A 680 -56.95 -4.65 -27.23
N THR A 681 -57.34 -3.38 -27.13
CA THR A 681 -56.42 -2.26 -27.03
C THR A 681 -56.89 -1.32 -25.93
N ALA A 682 -55.96 -0.83 -25.12
CA ALA A 682 -56.18 0.27 -24.17
C ALA A 682 -55.26 1.44 -24.52
N GLU A 683 -55.75 2.66 -24.34
CA GLU A 683 -54.99 3.88 -24.57
C GLU A 683 -54.15 4.21 -23.33
N ILE A 684 -52.94 4.70 -23.53
CA ILE A 684 -51.99 5.07 -22.49
C ILE A 684 -51.69 6.57 -22.60
N VAL A 685 -51.65 7.24 -21.46
CA VAL A 685 -51.15 8.62 -21.34
C VAL A 685 -50.15 8.65 -20.19
N PHE A 686 -49.02 9.32 -20.41
CA PHE A 686 -47.98 9.53 -19.39
C PHE A 686 -47.91 11.01 -19.03
N GLY A 687 -47.85 11.31 -17.74
CA GLY A 687 -47.63 12.67 -17.23
C GLY A 687 -48.01 12.79 -15.76
N ASN A 688 -47.57 13.87 -15.11
CA ASN A 688 -47.98 14.16 -13.74
C ASN A 688 -49.50 14.39 -13.69
N VAL A 689 -50.21 13.62 -12.88
CA VAL A 689 -51.67 13.70 -12.84
C VAL A 689 -52.13 15.00 -12.17
N ALA A 690 -51.51 15.40 -11.06
CA ALA A 690 -51.84 16.63 -10.33
C ALA A 690 -51.64 17.92 -11.15
N ASP A 691 -50.74 17.93 -12.14
CA ASP A 691 -50.45 19.05 -13.02
C ASP A 691 -51.52 19.19 -14.12
N GLU A 692 -52.44 20.15 -13.97
CA GLU A 692 -53.48 20.41 -14.97
C GLU A 692 -52.94 21.02 -16.28
N ASP A 693 -51.73 21.60 -16.26
CA ASP A 693 -51.06 22.15 -17.44
C ASP A 693 -50.34 21.03 -18.23
N GLU A 694 -49.74 20.05 -17.55
CA GLU A 694 -49.14 18.87 -18.19
C GLU A 694 -50.20 17.87 -18.68
N VAL A 695 -51.19 17.56 -17.85
CA VAL A 695 -52.28 16.61 -18.16
C VAL A 695 -53.66 17.26 -17.99
N PRO A 696 -54.14 17.98 -19.02
CA PRO A 696 -55.47 18.58 -19.02
C PRO A 696 -56.61 17.54 -18.95
N ASP A 697 -57.80 17.97 -18.51
CA ASP A 697 -58.97 17.09 -18.34
C ASP A 697 -59.32 16.27 -19.60
N HIS A 698 -59.11 16.83 -20.81
CA HIS A 698 -59.41 16.14 -22.07
C HIS A 698 -58.43 15.01 -22.38
N ASP A 699 -57.18 15.09 -21.92
CA ASP A 699 -56.18 14.04 -22.06
C ASP A 699 -56.42 12.88 -21.08
N LEU A 700 -57.19 13.11 -20.01
CA LEU A 700 -57.65 12.04 -19.13
C LEU A 700 -58.84 11.26 -19.70
N MET A 701 -59.36 11.61 -20.88
CA MET A 701 -60.51 10.95 -21.50
C MET A 701 -60.07 10.06 -22.67
N PRO A 702 -60.70 8.88 -22.88
CA PRO A 702 -60.43 8.06 -24.06
C PRO A 702 -60.72 8.82 -25.35
N HIS A 703 -59.83 8.72 -26.35
CA HIS A 703 -60.04 9.32 -27.66
C HIS A 703 -60.99 8.49 -28.52
N GLU A 704 -60.91 7.15 -28.41
CA GLU A 704 -61.82 6.23 -29.09
C GLU A 704 -62.93 5.73 -28.17
N GLU A 705 -64.16 5.79 -28.68
CA GLU A 705 -65.35 5.34 -27.95
C GLU A 705 -65.26 3.84 -27.60
N GLY A 706 -65.60 3.51 -26.36
CA GLY A 706 -65.58 2.14 -25.84
C GLY A 706 -64.19 1.60 -25.49
N ARG A 707 -63.10 2.38 -25.63
CA ARG A 707 -61.78 2.03 -25.11
C ARG A 707 -61.57 2.57 -23.70
N TRP A 708 -60.70 1.88 -22.95
CA TRP A 708 -60.19 2.38 -21.69
C TRP A 708 -58.95 3.25 -21.91
N ARG A 709 -58.84 4.34 -21.15
CA ARG A 709 -57.61 5.11 -21.00
C ARG A 709 -56.97 4.81 -19.64
N ILE A 710 -55.71 4.42 -19.66
CA ILE A 710 -54.88 4.18 -18.48
C ILE A 710 -53.86 5.32 -18.41
N VAL A 711 -53.98 6.14 -17.38
CA VAL A 711 -53.08 7.27 -17.13
C VAL A 711 -51.97 6.76 -16.22
N ILE A 712 -50.72 6.84 -16.67
CA ILE A 712 -49.55 6.40 -15.94
C ILE A 712 -48.83 7.64 -15.44
N ASP A 713 -48.92 7.85 -14.14
CA ASP A 713 -48.28 8.96 -13.46
C ASP A 713 -46.79 8.67 -13.21
N LEU A 714 -45.97 9.69 -12.97
CA LEU A 714 -44.51 9.55 -12.79
C LEU A 714 -44.13 9.35 -11.31
N PRO A 715 -43.10 8.56 -10.98
CA PRO A 715 -42.71 8.29 -9.59
C PRO A 715 -41.93 9.45 -8.94
N PHE A 716 -42.06 10.66 -9.47
CA PHE A 716 -41.42 11.88 -9.01
C PHE A 716 -42.09 13.09 -9.68
N ASP A 717 -42.02 14.24 -9.01
CA ASP A 717 -42.58 15.49 -9.48
C ASP A 717 -41.56 16.62 -9.52
N GLU A 718 -41.80 17.60 -10.39
CA GLU A 718 -41.00 18.84 -10.46
C GLU A 718 -41.57 19.93 -9.53
N GLY A 719 -42.84 19.79 -9.11
CA GLY A 719 -43.54 20.67 -8.17
C GLY A 719 -43.54 20.15 -6.73
N GLU A 720 -44.36 20.76 -5.88
CA GLU A 720 -44.61 20.31 -4.49
C GLU A 720 -45.79 19.32 -4.40
N TRP A 721 -46.15 18.68 -5.51
CA TRP A 721 -47.20 17.67 -5.54
C TRP A 721 -46.69 16.33 -5.03
N GLY A 722 -47.59 15.57 -4.41
CA GLY A 722 -47.32 14.21 -3.99
C GLY A 722 -48.46 13.28 -4.43
N PRO A 723 -48.33 11.98 -4.16
CA PRO A 723 -49.29 10.97 -4.59
C PRO A 723 -50.73 11.22 -4.11
N VAL A 724 -50.89 11.95 -3.00
CA VAL A 724 -52.20 12.34 -2.45
C VAL A 724 -52.86 13.41 -3.31
N GLU A 725 -52.10 14.37 -3.83
CA GLU A 725 -52.57 15.40 -4.76
C GLU A 725 -53.05 14.77 -6.08
N ASP A 726 -52.39 13.72 -6.58
CA ASP A 726 -52.80 12.97 -7.77
C ASP A 726 -54.13 12.24 -7.55
N VAL A 727 -54.29 11.58 -6.40
CA VAL A 727 -55.57 10.96 -6.00
C VAL A 727 -56.68 12.02 -5.95
N ASN A 728 -56.41 13.15 -5.29
CA ASN A 728 -57.36 14.25 -5.16
C ASN A 728 -57.76 14.83 -6.51
N ARG A 729 -56.84 14.91 -7.48
CA ARG A 729 -57.12 15.37 -8.84
C ARG A 729 -58.12 14.47 -9.55
N ILE A 730 -57.91 13.15 -9.52
CA ILE A 730 -58.83 12.19 -10.14
C ILE A 730 -60.19 12.18 -9.43
N GLN A 731 -60.21 12.34 -8.10
CA GLN A 731 -61.46 12.48 -7.33
C GLN A 731 -62.23 13.76 -7.71
N ARG A 732 -61.56 14.91 -7.82
CA ARG A 732 -62.19 16.16 -8.29
C ARG A 732 -62.77 15.99 -9.70
N LEU A 733 -62.06 15.31 -10.60
CA LEU A 733 -62.57 15.03 -11.94
C LEU A 733 -63.80 14.12 -11.89
N ARG A 734 -63.80 13.10 -11.02
CA ARG A 734 -64.94 12.21 -10.78
C ARG A 734 -66.17 12.98 -10.29
N GLU A 735 -66.00 13.95 -9.39
CA GLU A 735 -67.10 14.79 -8.87
C GLU A 735 -67.67 15.75 -9.93
N ARG A 736 -66.83 16.28 -10.83
CA ARG A 736 -67.26 17.13 -11.95
C ARG A 736 -68.09 16.36 -12.99
N GLN A 737 -67.79 15.08 -13.20
CA GLN A 737 -68.52 14.21 -14.14
C GLN A 737 -69.83 13.70 -13.53
N GLN A 738 -70.85 14.57 -13.47
CA GLN A 738 -72.20 14.18 -13.05
C GLN A 738 -72.92 13.42 -14.17
N GLY A 739 -72.83 12.09 -14.18
CA GLY A 739 -73.49 11.24 -15.19
C GLY A 739 -72.69 9.97 -15.51
N GLU A 740 -72.57 9.66 -16.80
CA GLU A 740 -71.74 8.56 -17.30
C GLU A 740 -70.26 8.94 -17.21
N ARG A 741 -69.52 8.28 -16.33
CA ARG A 741 -68.10 8.57 -16.07
C ARG A 741 -67.24 8.02 -17.20
N SER A 742 -66.19 8.75 -17.56
CA SER A 742 -65.25 8.32 -18.60
C SER A 742 -64.56 7.00 -18.22
N LEU A 743 -64.28 6.14 -19.20
CA LEU A 743 -63.55 4.87 -19.02
C LEU A 743 -62.05 5.13 -18.78
N THR A 744 -61.72 5.71 -17.63
CA THR A 744 -60.35 6.09 -17.27
C THR A 744 -59.94 5.48 -15.94
N VAL A 745 -58.69 5.02 -15.86
CA VAL A 745 -58.02 4.68 -14.60
C VAL A 745 -56.65 5.36 -14.53
N ALA A 746 -56.32 5.92 -13.37
CA ALA A 746 -54.98 6.40 -13.06
C ALA A 746 -54.21 5.33 -12.29
N TRP A 747 -52.99 5.04 -12.73
CA TRP A 747 -52.02 4.22 -12.03
C TRP A 747 -50.96 5.13 -11.41
N LEU A 748 -51.11 5.37 -10.11
CA LEU A 748 -50.36 6.34 -9.33
C LEU A 748 -49.19 5.64 -8.61
N PRO A 749 -47.94 6.06 -8.82
CA PRO A 749 -46.79 5.51 -8.11
C PRO A 749 -46.58 6.16 -6.73
N ALA A 750 -45.90 5.46 -5.83
CA ALA A 750 -45.23 6.10 -4.71
C ALA A 750 -43.98 6.84 -5.22
N HIS A 751 -43.62 7.96 -4.57
CA HIS A 751 -42.43 8.72 -4.97
C HIS A 751 -41.13 7.99 -4.65
N LEU A 752 -40.12 8.20 -5.50
CA LEU A 752 -38.75 7.77 -5.23
C LEU A 752 -38.23 8.40 -3.94
N SER A 753 -37.39 7.65 -3.21
CA SER A 753 -36.62 8.23 -2.11
C SER A 753 -35.68 9.33 -2.63
N ALA A 754 -35.25 10.25 -1.76
CA ALA A 754 -34.28 11.28 -2.14
C ALA A 754 -32.98 10.67 -2.73
N GLN A 755 -32.58 9.51 -2.22
CA GLN A 755 -31.43 8.76 -2.71
C GLN A 755 -31.66 8.24 -4.15
N ARG A 756 -32.77 7.52 -4.41
CA ARG A 756 -33.04 6.99 -5.76
C ARG A 756 -33.38 8.04 -6.77
N PHE A 757 -33.99 9.15 -6.35
CA PHE A 757 -34.17 10.28 -7.23
C PHE A 757 -32.83 10.89 -7.64
N GLY A 758 -31.86 10.98 -6.73
CA GLY A 758 -30.48 11.35 -7.06
C GLY A 758 -29.81 10.41 -8.07
N ASP A 759 -29.98 9.10 -7.89
CA ASP A 759 -29.46 8.09 -8.82
C ASP A 759 -30.13 8.20 -10.21
N PHE A 760 -31.44 8.46 -10.26
CA PHE A 760 -32.18 8.69 -11.49
C PHE A 760 -31.68 9.95 -12.22
N ARG A 761 -31.47 11.06 -11.52
CA ARG A 761 -30.89 12.29 -12.09
C ARG A 761 -29.51 12.03 -12.68
N ARG A 762 -28.67 11.26 -11.98
CA ARG A 762 -27.35 10.86 -12.49
C ARG A 762 -27.47 9.99 -13.74
N LEU A 763 -28.42 9.05 -13.77
CA LEU A 763 -28.71 8.23 -14.96
C LEU A 763 -29.10 9.10 -16.16
N VAL A 764 -29.93 10.13 -15.96
CA VAL A 764 -30.32 11.09 -17.02
C VAL A 764 -29.11 11.80 -17.61
N VAL A 765 -28.20 12.28 -16.76
CA VAL A 765 -26.96 12.94 -17.20
C VAL A 765 -26.11 12.00 -18.05
N ILE A 766 -25.88 10.78 -17.56
CA ILE A 766 -25.01 9.80 -18.22
C ILE A 766 -25.64 9.31 -19.53
N ASP A 767 -26.93 9.00 -19.53
CA ASP A 767 -27.66 8.55 -20.73
C ASP A 767 -27.60 9.60 -21.85
N LYS A 768 -27.83 10.88 -21.51
CA LYS A 768 -27.74 11.99 -22.47
C LYS A 768 -26.32 12.28 -22.90
N ALA A 769 -25.34 12.17 -22.01
CA ALA A 769 -23.93 12.36 -22.35
C ALA A 769 -23.43 11.31 -23.35
N LEU A 770 -23.89 10.06 -23.23
CA LEU A 770 -23.51 8.94 -24.08
C LEU A 770 -24.34 8.84 -25.38
N ALA A 771 -25.42 9.62 -25.51
CA ALA A 771 -26.30 9.57 -26.68
C ALA A 771 -25.65 10.14 -27.96
N ASP A 772 -24.71 11.07 -27.82
CA ASP A 772 -24.00 11.71 -28.93
C ASP A 772 -22.49 11.62 -28.71
N GLU A 773 -21.85 10.76 -29.50
CA GLU A 773 -20.41 10.51 -29.42
C GLU A 773 -19.57 11.76 -29.75
N HIS A 774 -20.01 12.57 -30.72
CA HIS A 774 -19.30 13.78 -31.08
C HIS A 774 -19.35 14.81 -29.96
N ARG A 775 -20.52 14.99 -29.35
CA ARG A 775 -20.71 15.91 -28.22
C ARG A 775 -19.95 15.45 -26.97
N PHE A 776 -19.91 14.13 -26.73
CA PHE A 776 -19.12 13.55 -25.66
C PHE A 776 -17.64 13.93 -25.77
N ASP A 777 -17.05 13.70 -26.95
CA ASP A 777 -15.63 13.98 -27.18
C ASP A 777 -15.27 15.47 -27.18
N THR A 778 -16.16 16.32 -27.70
CA THR A 778 -15.87 17.75 -27.93
C THR A 778 -16.30 18.67 -26.80
N GLN A 779 -17.30 18.30 -25.99
CA GLN A 779 -17.81 19.14 -24.91
C GLN A 779 -17.55 18.55 -23.53
N TYR A 780 -17.94 17.30 -23.30
CA TYR A 780 -17.91 16.72 -21.95
C TYR A 780 -16.51 16.21 -21.56
N ALA A 781 -15.83 15.53 -22.49
CA ALA A 781 -14.54 14.90 -22.29
C ALA A 781 -13.38 15.59 -23.04
N ALA A 782 -13.56 16.85 -23.44
CA ALA A 782 -12.59 17.61 -24.24
C ALA A 782 -11.21 17.77 -23.56
N HIS A 783 -11.19 17.79 -22.23
CA HIS A 783 -9.97 17.91 -21.41
C HIS A 783 -9.18 16.58 -21.31
N LEU A 784 -9.74 15.46 -21.76
CA LEU A 784 -9.11 14.14 -21.73
C LEU A 784 -8.41 13.83 -23.06
N ASN A 785 -7.31 13.08 -23.01
CA ASN A 785 -6.67 12.50 -24.19
C ASN A 785 -7.52 11.35 -24.79
N ALA A 786 -7.19 10.88 -25.98
CA ALA A 786 -8.00 9.89 -26.71
C ALA A 786 -8.18 8.57 -25.94
N ASP A 787 -7.11 8.04 -25.33
CA ASP A 787 -7.17 6.80 -24.55
C ASP A 787 -8.05 6.96 -23.30
N ASN A 788 -7.92 8.08 -22.58
CA ASN A 788 -8.74 8.38 -21.41
C ASN A 788 -10.19 8.65 -21.78
N ARG A 789 -10.48 9.21 -22.96
CA ARG A 789 -11.86 9.35 -23.47
C ARG A 789 -12.51 8.01 -23.72
N SER A 790 -11.81 7.10 -24.40
CA SER A 790 -12.31 5.74 -24.65
C SER A 790 -12.58 4.99 -23.35
N ARG A 791 -11.65 5.07 -22.38
CA ARG A 791 -11.84 4.48 -21.04
C ARG A 791 -12.99 5.13 -20.26
N ALA A 792 -13.09 6.46 -20.27
CA ALA A 792 -14.19 7.18 -19.62
C ALA A 792 -15.55 6.72 -20.16
N LYS A 793 -15.68 6.62 -21.48
CA LYS A 793 -16.90 6.17 -22.15
C LYS A 793 -17.31 4.77 -21.69
N GLY A 794 -16.39 3.80 -21.71
CA GLY A 794 -16.68 2.44 -21.25
C GLY A 794 -17.06 2.35 -19.77
N LEU A 795 -16.47 3.19 -18.91
CA LEU A 795 -16.83 3.27 -17.49
C LEU A 795 -18.22 3.88 -17.29
N LEU A 796 -18.57 4.93 -18.03
CA LEU A 796 -19.90 5.54 -17.99
C LEU A 796 -20.99 4.63 -18.55
N GLU A 797 -20.69 3.84 -19.59
CA GLU A 797 -21.61 2.82 -20.13
C GLU A 797 -21.93 1.77 -19.06
N THR A 798 -20.91 1.29 -18.36
CA THR A 798 -21.07 0.34 -17.24
C THR A 798 -21.91 0.96 -16.11
N GLN A 799 -21.61 2.21 -15.73
CA GLN A 799 -22.37 2.93 -14.70
C GLN A 799 -23.85 3.13 -15.11
N ARG A 800 -24.10 3.47 -16.38
CA ARG A 800 -25.45 3.62 -16.93
C ARG A 800 -26.25 2.33 -16.77
N GLU A 801 -25.67 1.18 -17.11
CA GLU A 801 -26.34 -0.12 -17.01
C GLU A 801 -26.70 -0.48 -15.56
N ALA A 802 -25.80 -0.22 -14.62
CA ALA A 802 -26.03 -0.46 -13.19
C ALA A 802 -27.16 0.43 -12.64
N LEU A 803 -27.10 1.75 -12.92
CA LEU A 803 -28.14 2.71 -12.52
C LEU A 803 -29.49 2.38 -13.16
N LEU A 804 -29.50 2.01 -14.43
CA LEU A 804 -30.71 1.61 -15.16
C LEU A 804 -31.43 0.45 -14.46
N LYS A 805 -30.68 -0.58 -14.05
CA LYS A 805 -31.23 -1.74 -13.31
C LYS A 805 -31.81 -1.33 -11.97
N GLN A 806 -31.14 -0.45 -11.22
CA GLN A 806 -31.63 0.03 -9.92
C GLN A 806 -32.90 0.87 -10.07
N VAL A 807 -32.91 1.82 -11.01
CA VAL A 807 -34.08 2.68 -11.29
C VAL A 807 -35.28 1.84 -11.73
N LYS A 808 -35.10 0.86 -12.62
CA LYS A 808 -36.19 -0.05 -13.03
C LYS A 808 -36.74 -0.85 -11.84
N SER A 809 -35.87 -1.32 -10.95
CA SER A 809 -36.29 -2.01 -9.72
C SER A 809 -37.07 -1.08 -8.78
N ALA A 810 -36.63 0.18 -8.63
CA ALA A 810 -37.33 1.18 -7.84
C ALA A 810 -38.70 1.55 -8.44
N PHE A 811 -38.80 1.70 -9.76
CA PHE A 811 -40.09 1.92 -10.45
C PHE A 811 -41.05 0.77 -10.17
N LYS A 812 -40.58 -0.47 -10.21
CA LYS A 812 -41.42 -1.64 -9.88
C LYS A 812 -41.98 -1.59 -8.44
N GLN A 813 -41.20 -1.08 -7.48
CA GLN A 813 -41.67 -0.84 -6.11
C GLN A 813 -42.65 0.34 -6.04
N ALA A 814 -42.36 1.43 -6.76
CA ALA A 814 -43.17 2.63 -6.81
C ALA A 814 -44.60 2.35 -7.29
N TYR A 815 -44.76 1.52 -8.33
CA TYR A 815 -46.08 1.12 -8.86
C TYR A 815 -46.76 -0.02 -8.08
N GLY A 816 -46.28 -0.39 -6.89
CA GLY A 816 -46.93 -1.41 -6.04
C GLY A 816 -46.77 -2.85 -6.53
N LEU A 817 -45.80 -3.14 -7.41
CA LEU A 817 -45.56 -4.48 -7.95
C LEU A 817 -44.46 -5.26 -7.21
N ALA A 818 -43.74 -4.60 -6.29
CA ALA A 818 -42.71 -5.18 -5.46
C ALA A 818 -42.74 -4.56 -4.06
N GLN A 819 -42.17 -5.25 -3.07
CA GLN A 819 -42.12 -4.77 -1.69
C GLN A 819 -41.32 -3.47 -1.61
N LYS A 820 -41.92 -2.42 -1.06
CA LYS A 820 -41.30 -1.11 -0.89
C LYS A 820 -40.17 -1.17 0.12
N GLN A 821 -39.03 -0.62 -0.25
CA GLN A 821 -37.90 -0.36 0.63
C GLN A 821 -37.78 1.15 0.81
N ALA A 822 -37.63 1.62 2.05
CA ALA A 822 -37.51 3.06 2.35
C ALA A 822 -36.28 3.71 1.68
N SER A 823 -35.26 2.91 1.36
CA SER A 823 -34.11 3.36 0.57
C SER A 823 -34.46 3.65 -0.88
N ASP A 824 -35.52 3.05 -1.41
CA ASP A 824 -35.86 3.10 -2.82
C ASP A 824 -37.06 4.01 -3.12
N VAL A 825 -38.10 3.92 -2.30
CA VAL A 825 -39.37 4.67 -2.44
C VAL A 825 -39.91 5.09 -1.08
N VAL A 826 -40.72 6.15 -1.05
CA VAL A 826 -41.45 6.57 0.15
C VAL A 826 -42.53 5.53 0.46
N PRO A 827 -42.54 4.91 1.66
CA PRO A 827 -43.38 3.75 1.93
C PRO A 827 -44.85 4.09 2.22
N ASP A 828 -45.19 5.37 2.39
CA ASP A 828 -46.43 5.82 3.03
C ASP A 828 -47.67 5.84 2.12
N PHE A 829 -47.53 5.46 0.83
CA PHE A 829 -48.61 5.54 -0.17
C PHE A 829 -48.90 4.19 -0.80
N ASP A 830 -50.09 3.60 -0.59
CA ASP A 830 -50.48 2.27 -1.11
C ASP A 830 -51.63 2.30 -2.14
N ASP A 831 -52.31 3.44 -2.33
CA ASP A 831 -53.50 3.58 -3.19
C ASP A 831 -53.13 3.78 -4.67
N HIS A 832 -52.53 2.77 -5.27
CA HIS A 832 -51.93 2.88 -6.61
C HIS A 832 -52.92 2.95 -7.77
N LEU A 833 -54.20 2.60 -7.61
CA LEU A 833 -55.16 2.52 -8.71
C LEU A 833 -56.43 3.30 -8.40
N VAL A 834 -56.67 4.39 -9.15
CA VAL A 834 -57.83 5.26 -8.99
C VAL A 834 -58.60 5.33 -10.30
N ALA A 835 -59.73 4.64 -10.38
CA ALA A 835 -60.62 4.66 -11.57
C ALA A 835 -61.63 5.82 -11.49
N LEU A 836 -62.05 6.40 -12.62
CA LEU A 836 -63.21 7.30 -12.60
C LEU A 836 -64.50 6.50 -12.37
N PRO A 837 -64.79 5.40 -13.10
CA PRO A 837 -65.90 4.51 -12.79
C PRO A 837 -65.63 3.69 -11.51
N ASP A 838 -66.68 3.31 -10.80
CA ASP A 838 -66.54 2.45 -9.62
C ASP A 838 -66.33 0.99 -10.09
N VAL A 839 -65.06 0.56 -10.14
CA VAL A 839 -64.64 -0.78 -10.59
C VAL A 839 -64.27 -1.65 -9.38
N ASP A 840 -65.08 -2.68 -9.11
CA ASP A 840 -64.83 -3.59 -8.00
C ASP A 840 -63.59 -4.49 -8.21
N GLY A 841 -62.81 -4.67 -7.14
CA GLY A 841 -61.71 -5.65 -7.09
C GLY A 841 -60.45 -5.27 -7.89
N LEU A 842 -60.29 -4.00 -8.24
CA LEU A 842 -59.09 -3.48 -8.89
C LEU A 842 -57.89 -3.51 -7.93
N THR A 843 -56.98 -4.45 -8.14
CA THR A 843 -55.86 -4.74 -7.23
C THR A 843 -54.63 -5.17 -8.03
N LEU A 844 -53.45 -4.88 -7.48
CA LEU A 844 -52.15 -5.29 -8.00
C LEU A 844 -51.69 -6.58 -7.34
N SER A 845 -50.88 -7.37 -8.05
CA SER A 845 -50.26 -8.57 -7.49
C SER A 845 -48.76 -8.39 -7.35
N PHE A 846 -48.24 -8.61 -6.14
CA PHE A 846 -46.79 -8.59 -5.89
C PHE A 846 -46.05 -9.61 -6.77
N GLY A 847 -44.91 -9.20 -7.30
CA GLY A 847 -44.02 -10.04 -8.11
C GLY A 847 -44.22 -9.91 -9.62
N GLN A 848 -45.38 -9.42 -10.09
CA GLN A 848 -45.65 -9.20 -11.52
C GLN A 848 -44.70 -8.18 -12.14
N SER A 849 -44.35 -8.34 -13.43
CA SER A 849 -43.68 -7.29 -14.20
C SER A 849 -44.63 -6.11 -14.46
N LEU A 850 -44.10 -4.93 -14.82
CA LEU A 850 -44.94 -3.80 -15.25
C LEU A 850 -45.81 -4.19 -16.46
N HIS A 851 -45.22 -4.89 -17.43
CA HIS A 851 -45.88 -5.48 -18.59
C HIS A 851 -47.09 -6.36 -18.23
N ASP A 852 -46.97 -7.24 -17.24
CA ASP A 852 -48.06 -8.12 -16.83
C ASP A 852 -49.07 -7.40 -15.94
N GLY A 853 -48.60 -6.48 -15.10
CA GLY A 853 -49.43 -5.65 -14.23
C GLY A 853 -50.43 -4.81 -15.03
N ILE A 854 -49.98 -4.12 -16.08
CA ILE A 854 -50.87 -3.29 -16.91
C ILE A 854 -51.92 -4.13 -17.65
N ARG A 855 -51.55 -5.32 -18.12
CA ARG A 855 -52.47 -6.25 -18.79
C ARG A 855 -53.46 -6.86 -17.80
N HIS A 856 -53.04 -7.10 -16.56
CA HIS A 856 -53.93 -7.52 -15.49
C HIS A 856 -54.98 -6.44 -15.17
N ILE A 857 -54.55 -5.19 -15.02
CA ILE A 857 -55.42 -4.02 -14.84
C ILE A 857 -56.41 -3.94 -16.00
N ALA A 858 -55.92 -3.86 -17.24
CA ALA A 858 -56.76 -3.74 -18.43
C ALA A 858 -57.75 -4.91 -18.58
N GLY A 859 -57.35 -6.13 -18.22
CA GLY A 859 -58.22 -7.30 -18.20
C GLY A 859 -59.37 -7.21 -17.18
N LYS A 860 -59.13 -6.60 -16.01
CA LYS A 860 -60.19 -6.33 -15.01
C LYS A 860 -61.12 -5.21 -15.45
N LEU A 861 -60.59 -4.14 -16.04
CA LEU A 861 -61.39 -3.04 -16.60
C LEU A 861 -62.36 -3.55 -17.69
N LEU A 862 -61.88 -4.41 -18.58
CA LEU A 862 -62.74 -5.05 -19.59
C LEU A 862 -63.78 -6.01 -19.00
N ALA A 863 -63.46 -6.71 -17.91
CA ALA A 863 -64.43 -7.57 -17.23
C ALA A 863 -65.56 -6.77 -16.56
N HIS A 864 -65.26 -5.55 -16.12
CA HIS A 864 -66.27 -4.61 -15.62
C HIS A 864 -67.14 -4.04 -16.76
N GLN A 865 -66.53 -3.66 -17.89
CA GLN A 865 -67.26 -3.15 -19.06
C GLN A 865 -68.12 -4.23 -19.76
N TYR A 866 -67.65 -5.48 -19.75
CA TYR A 866 -68.32 -6.63 -20.36
C TYR A 866 -68.54 -7.75 -19.33
N PRO A 867 -69.49 -7.58 -18.39
CA PRO A 867 -69.83 -8.60 -17.40
C PRO A 867 -70.35 -9.87 -18.09
N ALA A 868 -70.12 -11.02 -17.44
CA ALA A 868 -70.42 -12.35 -17.98
C ALA A 868 -71.93 -12.62 -18.17
#